data_AF-A0A7W0PA08-F1
#
_entry.id   AF-A0A7W0PA08-F1
#
_cell.length_a   1.000
_cell.length_b   1.000
_cell.length_c   1.000
_cell.angle_alpha   90.00
_cell.angle_beta   90.00
_cell.angle_gamma   90.00
#
_symmetry.space_group_name_H-M   'P 1'
#
loop_
_entity.id
_entity.type
_entity.pdbx_description
1 polymer ?
#
loop_
_entity_poly.entity_id
_entity_poly.type
_entity_poly.pdbx_seq_one_letter_code
_entity_poly.pdbx_strand_id
1 'polypeptide(L)'
;MKRLVLTLTVIAVGAASVAPAAFADAKSTPSEQQLLLASRPGIKIRVGENGWYRIERRELVAAGLSAATDTRMLQLYTDGAQIPLLLRGVSANKLAANGAVEFYGRAHRLLTADVRTYWLVTGTKPGERVEVGARTQMSSRIRARSYEYTAISRERKIFMSPLKNGVANNFFGDRIAAEPVSQRIIVRHFDRPSKQPVLTVAIQGFSKQPHAVKVTLNGADVGLMSFKDRAHAVAKFSVSRQLVKEGENIVTLASTAGETDVSFADEVRLTYGRFYRAEDDSFRFTLAAGRHARIDGFTRADVRLLDVTQPNAPRALTATARKGAGGYSITIGAAKEARRLLAVTAARVRKPVAVVAERPSSLHRAGQGADLVIISHRNFLEAIEPLRALRERQGLKVAVVDVEDVYDEFSFGAHTADALKAFLTTARDRWRPAPRFVLLVGDASFDPLNILGKGDFDFVPTKYVDTDYIETGSDGWLSDFNGDGVGDLAMGRLPVRTDAQARTVIGKIVGYDVPRPAPALDALLISDKNDGFDFEGAIEKLRTLIPGSISVETMKRSAGPTDAAVRQRVLQKLNQGPKVVNYFGHGSTTLWSPAAVLQNSDVDNLRNRESLSLYVMMTCLNGYYLDPTVSALGELLLRAENGGAIAVWASSTFIYATEQPKLNQEFFRLLYGGRNLTIGEVAAEAIKVVSDTDVRRTFTLFGDPTTRLR
;
A
#
# COMPACT_ATOMS: atom_id res chain seq x y z
N MET A 1 66.92 -13.82 -9.46
CA MET A 1 66.60 -13.29 -8.12
C MET A 1 66.47 -11.77 -8.20
N LYS A 2 65.26 -11.23 -8.04
CA LYS A 2 64.92 -9.91 -7.46
C LYS A 2 63.42 -9.66 -7.65
N ARG A 3 62.71 -9.47 -6.53
CA ARG A 3 61.36 -8.92 -6.45
C ARG A 3 61.39 -7.47 -6.95
N LEU A 4 60.38 -7.04 -7.70
CA LEU A 4 60.01 -5.63 -7.77
C LEU A 4 58.50 -5.50 -7.61
N VAL A 5 58.11 -4.88 -6.51
CA VAL A 5 56.76 -4.44 -6.16
C VAL A 5 56.47 -3.22 -7.02
N LEU A 6 55.36 -3.21 -7.77
CA LEU A 6 54.87 -2.01 -8.45
C LEU A 6 53.70 -1.42 -7.65
N THR A 7 53.94 -0.25 -7.10
CA THR A 7 53.03 0.57 -6.31
C THR A 7 51.89 1.11 -7.18
N LEU A 8 50.64 0.79 -6.85
CA LEU A 8 49.46 1.35 -7.51
C LEU A 8 49.20 2.75 -6.94
N THR A 9 49.39 3.79 -7.76
CA THR A 9 49.07 5.18 -7.40
C THR A 9 47.59 5.41 -7.66
N VAL A 10 46.80 5.51 -6.59
CA VAL A 10 45.37 5.89 -6.67
C VAL A 10 45.30 7.41 -6.77
N ILE A 11 44.86 7.91 -7.93
CA ILE A 11 44.51 9.32 -8.12
C ILE A 11 43.18 9.56 -7.40
N ALA A 12 43.25 10.24 -6.26
CA ALA A 12 42.08 10.73 -5.54
C ALA A 12 41.44 11.89 -6.33
N VAL A 13 40.26 11.66 -6.88
CA VAL A 13 39.39 12.74 -7.37
C VAL A 13 38.73 13.37 -6.15
N GLY A 14 39.12 14.63 -5.86
CA GLY A 14 38.67 15.38 -4.70
C GLY A 14 37.16 15.60 -4.68
N ALA A 15 36.55 15.33 -3.52
CA ALA A 15 35.20 15.74 -3.21
C ALA A 15 35.14 17.27 -3.16
N ALA A 16 34.44 17.89 -4.11
CA ALA A 16 34.12 19.30 -4.05
C ALA A 16 33.22 19.56 -2.83
N SER A 17 33.72 20.35 -1.88
CA SER A 17 32.97 20.81 -0.71
C SER A 17 31.87 21.77 -1.14
N VAL A 18 30.65 21.26 -1.30
CA VAL A 18 29.46 22.10 -1.38
C VAL A 18 29.21 22.65 0.03
N ALA A 19 29.23 23.97 0.18
CA ALA A 19 28.89 24.64 1.43
C ALA A 19 27.52 24.16 1.95
N PRO A 20 27.34 23.96 3.27
CA PRO A 20 26.06 23.54 3.81
C PRO A 20 25.03 24.63 3.56
N ALA A 21 24.05 24.35 2.70
CA ALA A 21 22.88 25.20 2.54
C ALA A 21 22.19 25.41 3.89
N ALA A 22 21.78 26.65 4.16
CA ALA A 22 21.16 27.06 5.40
C ALA A 22 19.96 26.17 5.77
N PHE A 23 19.85 25.82 7.06
CA PHE A 23 18.80 24.95 7.57
C PHE A 23 17.51 25.74 7.78
N ALA A 24 16.42 25.21 7.21
CA ALA A 24 15.03 25.49 7.60
C ALA A 24 14.79 26.96 8.01
N ASP A 25 14.49 27.79 7.02
CA ASP A 25 13.84 29.06 7.32
C ASP A 25 12.51 28.77 8.00
N ALA A 26 12.12 29.61 8.96
CA ALA A 26 10.78 29.59 9.57
C ALA A 26 9.63 29.83 8.55
N LYS A 27 9.94 29.83 7.24
CA LYS A 27 9.08 30.05 6.09
C LYS A 27 8.97 28.84 5.16
N SER A 28 9.71 27.73 5.37
CA SER A 28 9.60 26.56 4.49
C SER A 28 8.29 25.81 4.75
N THR A 29 7.61 25.42 3.68
CA THR A 29 6.46 24.53 3.74
C THR A 29 6.86 23.15 4.29
N PRO A 30 5.92 22.37 4.86
CA PRO A 30 6.22 21.01 5.32
C PRO A 30 6.86 20.12 4.23
N SER A 31 6.42 20.26 2.97
CA SER A 31 6.97 19.53 1.84
C SER A 31 8.43 19.91 1.56
N GLU A 32 8.78 21.20 1.55
CA GLU A 32 10.17 21.64 1.39
C GLU A 32 11.06 21.14 2.53
N GLN A 33 10.56 21.19 3.77
CA GLN A 33 11.27 20.64 4.92
C GLN A 33 11.49 19.12 4.77
N GLN A 34 10.52 18.39 4.24
CA GLN A 34 10.65 16.96 3.99
C GLN A 34 11.71 16.65 2.93
N LEU A 35 11.76 17.41 1.82
CA LEU A 35 12.81 17.27 0.81
C LEU A 35 14.22 17.52 1.41
N LEU A 36 14.34 18.47 2.34
CA LEU A 36 15.59 18.69 3.08
C LEU A 36 15.93 17.55 4.05
N LEU A 37 14.93 16.90 4.66
CA LEU A 37 15.14 15.75 5.54
C LEU A 37 15.59 14.52 4.74
N ALA A 38 14.92 14.22 3.63
CA ALA A 38 15.24 13.08 2.77
C ALA A 38 16.57 13.24 2.01
N SER A 39 17.07 14.47 1.82
CA SER A 39 18.32 14.71 1.07
C SER A 39 19.61 14.76 1.91
N ARG A 40 19.56 14.33 3.18
CA ARG A 40 20.73 14.34 4.07
C ARG A 40 20.74 13.17 5.06
N PRO A 41 21.91 12.83 5.63
CA PRO A 41 21.99 11.82 6.68
C PRO A 41 21.08 12.13 7.87
N GLY A 42 20.44 11.10 8.39
CA GLY A 42 19.49 11.17 9.48
C GLY A 42 19.09 9.77 9.94
N ILE A 43 18.14 9.69 10.87
CA ILE A 43 17.57 8.42 11.34
C ILE A 43 16.08 8.44 11.14
N LYS A 44 15.54 7.41 10.49
CA LYS A 44 14.11 7.13 10.41
C LYS A 44 13.69 6.25 11.59
N ILE A 45 12.66 6.69 12.30
CA ILE A 45 12.03 5.98 13.40
C ILE A 45 10.61 5.63 12.95
N ARG A 46 10.32 4.35 12.79
CA ARG A 46 9.03 3.83 12.30
C ARG A 46 8.12 3.51 13.49
N VAL A 47 6.96 4.15 13.57
CA VAL A 47 6.02 4.05 14.70
C VAL A 47 4.67 3.48 14.22
N GLY A 48 4.30 2.28 14.70
CA GLY A 48 3.04 1.61 14.34
C GLY A 48 1.90 1.80 15.34
N GLU A 49 2.15 2.37 16.53
CA GLU A 49 1.12 2.58 17.55
C GLU A 49 1.21 3.97 18.19
N ASN A 50 0.09 4.44 18.75
CA ASN A 50 0.11 5.66 19.55
C ASN A 50 0.72 5.37 20.94
N GLY A 51 1.72 6.13 21.36
CA GLY A 51 2.29 5.97 22.69
C GLY A 51 3.53 6.81 22.96
N TRP A 52 4.10 6.63 24.14
CA TRP A 52 5.39 7.22 24.50
C TRP A 52 6.50 6.25 24.12
N TYR A 53 7.45 6.69 23.29
CA TYR A 53 8.53 5.88 22.75
C TYR A 53 9.85 6.20 23.41
N ARG A 54 10.74 5.21 23.49
CA ARG A 54 12.14 5.37 23.89
C ARG A 54 13.04 4.66 22.90
N ILE A 55 14.09 5.35 22.49
CA ILE A 55 15.17 4.82 21.65
C ILE A 55 16.48 5.07 22.39
N GLU A 56 17.17 3.99 22.70
CA GLU A 56 18.41 4.00 23.46
C GLU A 56 19.58 4.48 22.58
N ARG A 57 20.60 5.08 23.19
CA ARG A 57 21.79 5.55 22.47
C ARG A 57 22.39 4.48 21.56
N ARG A 58 22.45 3.22 22.00
CA ARG A 58 23.00 2.11 21.19
C ARG A 58 22.23 1.91 19.88
N GLU A 59 20.90 2.05 19.90
CA GLU A 59 20.04 1.91 18.73
C GLU A 59 20.24 3.10 17.78
N LEU A 60 20.36 4.32 18.34
CA LEU A 60 20.65 5.52 17.57
C LEU A 60 22.03 5.46 16.90
N VAL A 61 23.06 5.01 17.63
CA VAL A 61 24.42 4.86 17.09
C VAL A 61 24.47 3.77 16.03
N ALA A 62 23.78 2.64 16.23
CA ALA A 62 23.66 1.59 15.23
C ALA A 62 22.95 2.09 13.95
N ALA A 63 22.00 3.02 14.09
CA ALA A 63 21.34 3.69 12.97
C ALA A 63 22.12 4.88 12.41
N GLY A 64 23.37 5.12 12.83
CA GLY A 64 24.26 6.13 12.24
C GLY A 64 24.38 7.45 13.01
N LEU A 65 23.79 7.60 14.20
CA LEU A 65 24.02 8.79 15.03
C LEU A 65 25.44 8.79 15.58
N SER A 66 26.21 9.86 15.34
CA SER A 66 27.52 10.00 15.98
C SER A 66 27.40 10.02 17.51
N ALA A 67 28.26 9.25 18.17
CA ALA A 67 28.41 9.29 19.63
C ALA A 67 28.83 10.66 20.16
N ALA A 68 29.39 11.52 19.30
CA ALA A 68 29.84 12.87 19.65
C ALA A 68 28.75 13.94 19.43
N THR A 69 27.57 13.58 18.90
CA THR A 69 26.49 14.53 18.60
C THR A 69 26.12 15.37 19.82
N ASP A 70 26.12 16.69 19.65
CA ASP A 70 25.58 17.63 20.62
C ASP A 70 24.06 17.46 20.69
N THR A 71 23.58 16.98 21.84
CA THR A 71 22.17 16.67 22.04
C THR A 71 21.29 17.90 22.03
N ARG A 72 21.82 19.11 22.18
CA ARG A 72 21.06 20.36 22.01
C ARG A 72 20.58 20.51 20.57
N MET A 73 21.35 20.02 19.60
CA MET A 73 21.08 20.14 18.18
C MET A 73 20.21 19.00 17.62
N LEU A 74 19.85 18.01 18.44
CA LEU A 74 18.92 16.97 18.02
C LEU A 74 17.53 17.54 17.80
N GLN A 75 16.98 17.28 16.61
CA GLN A 75 15.65 17.68 16.16
C GLN A 75 14.90 16.46 15.65
N LEU A 76 13.62 16.35 15.97
CA LEU A 76 12.74 15.26 15.54
C LEU A 76 11.61 15.85 14.68
N TYR A 77 11.33 15.24 13.54
CA TYR A 77 10.30 15.69 12.60
C TYR A 77 9.33 14.55 12.26
N THR A 78 8.09 14.90 11.92
CA THR A 78 7.11 14.02 11.25
C THR A 78 6.25 14.91 10.36
N ASP A 79 5.87 14.41 9.19
CA ASP A 79 5.01 15.15 8.24
C ASP A 79 5.57 16.56 7.92
N GLY A 80 6.90 16.70 7.85
CA GLY A 80 7.59 17.98 7.65
C GLY A 80 7.57 18.96 8.85
N ALA A 81 6.87 18.63 9.94
CA ALA A 81 6.78 19.45 11.14
C ALA A 81 7.74 18.97 12.23
N GLN A 82 8.45 19.89 12.88
CA GLN A 82 9.24 19.58 14.06
C GLN A 82 8.31 19.21 15.22
N ILE A 83 8.72 18.23 16.02
CA ILE A 83 8.05 17.87 17.26
C ILE A 83 9.05 17.81 18.42
N PRO A 84 8.60 18.06 19.66
CA PRO A 84 9.46 18.06 20.81
C PRO A 84 9.86 16.64 21.21
N LEU A 85 11.12 16.50 21.60
CA LEU A 85 11.68 15.28 22.18
C LEU A 85 12.11 15.49 23.63
N LEU A 86 12.27 14.40 24.37
CA LEU A 86 12.83 14.39 25.72
C LEU A 86 14.12 13.57 25.71
N LEU A 87 15.18 14.14 26.28
CA LEU A 87 16.47 13.48 26.40
C LEU A 87 16.64 12.89 27.80
N ARG A 88 17.13 11.67 27.88
CA ARG A 88 17.51 11.00 29.14
C ARG A 88 19.00 10.71 29.17
N GLY A 89 19.58 10.75 30.36
CA GLY A 89 20.98 10.44 30.59
C GLY A 89 21.90 11.33 29.77
N VAL A 90 21.74 12.65 29.83
CA VAL A 90 22.62 13.60 29.15
C VAL A 90 23.74 14.01 30.11
N SER A 91 24.98 13.95 29.64
CA SER A 91 26.16 14.47 30.34
C SER A 91 27.04 15.23 29.35
N ALA A 92 27.50 16.42 29.73
CA ALA A 92 28.30 17.30 28.87
C ALA A 92 27.71 17.48 27.45
N ASN A 93 26.39 17.72 27.37
CA ASN A 93 25.63 17.85 26.12
C ASN A 93 25.66 16.62 25.19
N LYS A 94 26.03 15.45 25.69
CA LYS A 94 26.05 14.19 24.93
C LYS A 94 25.13 13.16 25.61
N LEU A 95 24.56 12.24 24.83
CA LEU A 95 23.87 11.09 25.42
C LEU A 95 24.93 10.22 26.10
N ALA A 96 24.78 9.93 27.39
CA ALA A 96 25.57 8.94 28.10
C ALA A 96 25.29 7.53 27.56
N ALA A 97 26.03 6.51 28.01
CA ALA A 97 25.85 5.14 27.56
C ALA A 97 24.43 4.60 27.79
N ASN A 98 23.80 4.98 28.91
CA ASN A 98 22.40 4.68 29.24
C ASN A 98 21.42 5.78 28.79
N GLY A 99 21.88 6.73 27.96
CA GLY A 99 21.08 7.82 27.46
C GLY A 99 20.07 7.38 26.40
N ALA A 100 19.01 8.15 26.24
CA ALA A 100 17.95 7.84 25.27
C ALA A 100 17.24 9.11 24.76
N VAL A 101 16.64 8.99 23.58
CA VAL A 101 15.65 9.92 23.05
C VAL A 101 14.27 9.34 23.32
N GLU A 102 13.35 10.17 23.80
CA GLU A 102 11.95 9.81 24.02
C GLU A 102 11.01 10.84 23.38
N PHE A 103 9.86 10.40 22.90
CA PHE A 103 8.85 11.29 22.32
C PHE A 103 7.46 10.65 22.32
N TYR A 104 6.42 11.44 22.04
CA TYR A 104 5.08 10.92 21.80
C TYR A 104 4.92 10.56 20.32
N GLY A 105 4.90 9.27 20.03
CA GLY A 105 4.68 8.73 18.71
C GLY A 105 3.20 8.48 18.45
N ARG A 106 2.78 8.75 17.23
CA ARG A 106 1.48 8.39 16.67
C ARG A 106 1.66 7.47 15.46
N ALA A 107 0.80 6.46 15.37
CA ALA A 107 0.67 5.61 14.19
C ALA A 107 0.13 6.40 13.00
N HIS A 108 0.35 5.88 11.80
CA HIS A 108 -0.41 6.32 10.62
C HIS A 108 -1.67 5.46 10.49
N ARG A 109 -2.65 5.94 9.71
CA ARG A 109 -3.90 5.21 9.48
C ARG A 109 -4.38 5.49 8.06
N LEU A 110 -3.58 5.06 7.09
CA LEU A 110 -3.97 4.99 5.70
C LEU A 110 -4.47 3.58 5.37
N LEU A 111 -5.07 3.42 4.19
CA LEU A 111 -5.41 2.11 3.66
C LEU A 111 -4.15 1.27 3.37
N THR A 112 -3.06 1.94 3.01
CA THR A 112 -1.79 1.36 2.55
C THR A 112 -0.64 1.48 3.56
N ALA A 113 -0.83 2.18 4.68
CA ALA A 113 0.21 2.38 5.68
C ALA A 113 -0.37 2.60 7.09
N ASP A 114 0.08 1.79 8.06
CA ASP A 114 -0.23 1.93 9.48
C ASP A 114 0.97 2.43 10.32
N VAL A 115 2.16 2.43 9.72
CA VAL A 115 3.37 2.98 10.29
C VAL A 115 3.56 4.44 9.87
N ARG A 116 3.90 5.28 10.84
CA ARG A 116 4.34 6.66 10.61
C ARG A 116 5.85 6.79 10.78
N THR A 117 6.48 7.54 9.90
CA THR A 117 7.92 7.80 9.97
C THR A 117 8.19 9.09 10.74
N TYR A 118 9.23 9.07 11.56
CA TYR A 118 9.79 10.23 12.24
C TYR A 118 11.27 10.35 11.87
N TRP A 119 11.77 11.56 11.60
CA TRP A 119 13.16 11.82 11.24
C TRP A 119 13.87 12.48 12.40
N LEU A 120 14.86 11.78 12.97
CA LEU A 120 15.79 12.36 13.93
C LEU A 120 17.04 12.82 13.18
N VAL A 121 17.33 14.11 13.26
CA VAL A 121 18.48 14.74 12.59
C VAL A 121 19.27 15.59 13.56
N THR A 122 20.52 15.86 13.20
CA THR A 122 21.33 16.89 13.88
C THR A 122 21.19 18.19 13.08
N GLY A 123 20.46 19.15 13.64
CA GLY A 123 20.26 20.47 13.04
C GLY A 123 21.40 21.45 13.31
N THR A 124 21.25 22.69 12.84
CA THR A 124 22.13 23.82 13.20
C THR A 124 21.54 24.73 14.28
N LYS A 125 20.30 24.47 14.68
CA LYS A 125 19.59 25.21 15.74
C LYS A 125 19.16 24.22 16.83
N PRO A 126 19.04 24.68 18.09
CA PRO A 126 18.50 23.86 19.16
C PRO A 126 17.14 23.25 18.76
N GLY A 127 16.94 21.97 19.07
CA GLY A 127 15.66 21.32 18.78
C GLY A 127 14.60 21.55 19.85
N GLU A 128 13.34 21.38 19.47
CA GLU A 128 12.21 21.45 20.40
C GLU A 128 12.31 20.38 21.50
N ARG A 129 11.90 20.76 22.71
CA ARG A 129 11.95 19.89 23.90
C ARG A 129 10.58 19.79 24.54
N VAL A 130 10.27 18.61 25.06
CA VAL A 130 9.04 18.40 25.82
C VAL A 130 9.10 19.23 27.09
N GLU A 131 8.07 20.05 27.33
CA GLU A 131 7.94 20.80 28.56
C GLU A 131 7.78 19.84 29.74
N VAL A 132 8.60 19.99 30.78
CA VAL A 132 8.59 19.12 31.97
C VAL A 132 8.23 19.92 33.20
N GLY A 133 7.43 19.33 34.09
CA GLY A 133 7.22 19.86 35.44
C GLY A 133 6.04 20.82 35.57
N ALA A 134 5.16 20.90 34.56
CA ALA A 134 3.91 21.62 34.66
C ALA A 134 3.07 21.02 35.81
N ARG A 135 2.88 21.80 36.89
CA ARG A 135 2.11 21.38 38.06
C ARG A 135 0.62 21.34 37.72
N THR A 136 -0.06 20.30 38.18
CA THR A 136 -1.52 20.28 38.16
C THR A 136 -2.02 21.06 39.39
N GLN A 137 -2.83 22.10 39.18
CA GLN A 137 -3.45 22.83 40.29
C GLN A 137 -4.75 22.13 40.72
N MET A 138 -4.92 21.95 42.02
CA MET A 138 -6.16 21.40 42.57
C MET A 138 -7.14 22.54 42.84
N SER A 139 -7.63 23.20 41.78
CA SER A 139 -8.53 24.36 41.90
C SER A 139 -10.00 23.98 42.03
N SER A 140 -10.39 22.76 41.66
CA SER A 140 -11.78 22.28 41.70
C SER A 140 -11.95 21.10 42.64
N ARG A 141 -13.02 21.15 43.45
CA ARG A 141 -13.45 20.05 44.34
C ARG A 141 -14.29 18.99 43.61
N ILE A 142 -14.59 19.18 42.33
CA ILE A 142 -15.46 18.26 41.61
C ILE A 142 -14.64 17.09 41.06
N ARG A 143 -14.78 15.92 41.69
CA ARG A 143 -14.13 14.68 41.29
C ARG A 143 -14.84 14.05 40.09
N ALA A 144 -14.09 13.67 39.06
CA ALA A 144 -14.56 12.76 38.02
C ALA A 144 -14.29 11.32 38.49
N ARG A 145 -15.36 10.54 38.69
CA ARG A 145 -15.29 9.12 39.07
C ARG A 145 -15.06 8.22 37.84
N SER A 146 -15.69 8.56 36.73
CA SER A 146 -15.63 7.86 35.45
C SER A 146 -15.66 8.87 34.30
N TYR A 147 -15.43 8.36 33.10
CA TYR A 147 -15.51 9.11 31.85
C TYR A 147 -16.20 8.28 30.79
N GLU A 148 -16.71 8.94 29.76
CA GLU A 148 -17.30 8.25 28.61
C GLU A 148 -16.19 7.57 27.80
N TYR A 149 -16.33 6.27 27.60
CA TYR A 149 -15.39 5.45 26.85
C TYR A 149 -16.14 4.59 25.85
N THR A 150 -15.53 4.40 24.68
CA THR A 150 -16.08 3.57 23.62
C THR A 150 -15.15 2.38 23.38
N ALA A 151 -15.63 1.18 23.71
CA ALA A 151 -15.01 -0.05 23.24
C ALA A 151 -15.42 -0.28 21.78
N ILE A 152 -14.48 -0.71 20.94
CA ILE A 152 -14.68 -0.88 19.49
C ILE A 152 -14.28 -2.30 19.11
N SER A 153 -15.14 -3.00 18.38
CA SER A 153 -14.81 -4.17 17.58
C SER A 153 -14.91 -3.82 16.12
N ARG A 154 -13.83 -4.04 15.37
CA ARG A 154 -13.76 -3.83 13.92
C ARG A 154 -12.90 -4.95 13.37
N GLU A 155 -13.53 -5.92 12.76
CA GLU A 155 -12.85 -7.03 12.10
C GLU A 155 -12.63 -6.70 10.62
N ARG A 156 -11.53 -7.19 10.07
CA ARG A 156 -11.21 -7.08 8.65
C ARG A 156 -10.79 -8.45 8.17
N LYS A 157 -11.71 -9.15 7.52
CA LYS A 157 -11.59 -10.55 7.10
C LYS A 157 -11.83 -10.72 5.60
N ILE A 158 -12.60 -9.82 4.99
CA ILE A 158 -13.08 -9.99 3.62
C ILE A 158 -12.92 -8.66 2.87
N PHE A 159 -12.25 -8.71 1.71
CA PHE A 159 -12.18 -7.59 0.79
C PHE A 159 -13.30 -7.69 -0.26
N MET A 160 -13.99 -6.59 -0.54
CA MET A 160 -15.16 -6.55 -1.43
C MET A 160 -15.01 -5.47 -2.51
N SER A 161 -14.27 -5.77 -3.56
CA SER A 161 -14.07 -4.86 -4.70
C SER A 161 -15.35 -4.36 -5.39
N PRO A 162 -16.49 -5.10 -5.46
CA PRO A 162 -17.69 -4.59 -6.11
C PRO A 162 -18.38 -3.44 -5.37
N LEU A 163 -18.00 -3.14 -4.13
CA LEU A 163 -18.63 -2.08 -3.33
C LEU A 163 -18.13 -0.68 -3.68
N LYS A 164 -16.88 -0.55 -4.17
CA LYS A 164 -16.36 0.72 -4.71
C LYS A 164 -16.46 1.89 -3.73
N ASN A 165 -15.98 1.67 -2.50
CA ASN A 165 -16.04 2.68 -1.43
C ASN A 165 -14.91 3.74 -1.50
N GLY A 166 -14.05 3.69 -2.53
CA GLY A 166 -12.98 4.67 -2.76
C GLY A 166 -12.05 4.84 -1.56
N VAL A 167 -12.00 6.05 -0.99
CA VAL A 167 -11.15 6.33 0.20
C VAL A 167 -11.64 5.62 1.47
N ALA A 168 -12.89 5.15 1.50
CA ALA A 168 -13.36 4.25 2.53
C ALA A 168 -12.94 2.82 2.17
N ASN A 169 -12.43 2.09 3.17
CA ASN A 169 -11.86 0.75 2.96
C ASN A 169 -12.93 -0.26 2.49
N ASN A 170 -12.58 -1.16 1.57
CA ASN A 170 -13.40 -2.29 1.15
C ASN A 170 -13.17 -3.57 1.97
N PHE A 171 -12.44 -3.50 3.09
CA PHE A 171 -12.35 -4.58 4.07
C PHE A 171 -13.47 -4.54 5.11
N PHE A 172 -14.15 -5.67 5.26
CA PHE A 172 -15.22 -5.89 6.22
C PHE A 172 -14.97 -7.14 7.08
N GLY A 173 -15.73 -7.26 8.16
CA GLY A 173 -15.84 -8.47 8.96
C GLY A 173 -16.70 -9.53 8.29
N ASP A 174 -17.44 -10.29 9.11
CA ASP A 174 -18.21 -11.43 8.62
C ASP A 174 -19.37 -11.02 7.70
N ARG A 175 -19.70 -11.91 6.75
CA ARG A 175 -20.91 -11.83 5.92
C ARG A 175 -22.14 -12.04 6.80
N ILE A 176 -23.05 -11.09 6.79
CA ILE A 176 -24.34 -11.16 7.47
C ILE A 176 -25.37 -11.69 6.47
N ALA A 177 -26.01 -12.80 6.81
CA ALA A 177 -27.13 -13.41 6.11
C ALA A 177 -28.10 -14.02 7.16
N ALA A 178 -28.95 -14.97 6.78
CA ALA A 178 -29.87 -15.62 7.71
C ALA A 178 -29.15 -16.36 8.85
N GLU A 179 -27.98 -16.94 8.57
CA GLU A 179 -27.11 -17.51 9.60
C GLU A 179 -26.50 -16.40 10.47
N PRO A 180 -26.68 -16.42 11.80
CA PRO A 180 -26.18 -15.38 12.68
C PRO A 180 -24.65 -15.33 12.77
N VAL A 181 -24.09 -14.14 12.72
CA VAL A 181 -22.65 -13.90 12.96
C VAL A 181 -22.44 -13.11 14.24
N SER A 182 -21.31 -13.33 14.91
CA SER A 182 -21.03 -12.72 16.21
C SER A 182 -19.83 -11.79 16.16
N GLN A 183 -19.97 -10.62 16.78
CA GLN A 183 -18.95 -9.60 16.92
C GLN A 183 -18.61 -9.42 18.40
N ARG A 184 -17.33 -9.58 18.75
CA ARG A 184 -16.88 -9.56 20.15
C ARG A 184 -16.40 -8.18 20.59
N ILE A 185 -16.97 -7.65 21.68
CA ILE A 185 -16.52 -6.41 22.33
C ILE A 185 -16.01 -6.69 23.74
N ILE A 186 -14.85 -6.13 24.09
CA ILE A 186 -14.31 -6.21 25.44
C ILE A 186 -14.61 -4.91 26.20
N VAL A 187 -15.42 -5.02 27.26
CA VAL A 187 -15.73 -3.95 28.20
C VAL A 187 -14.79 -4.05 29.39
N ARG A 188 -14.22 -2.91 29.76
CA ARG A 188 -13.24 -2.79 30.86
C ARG A 188 -13.63 -1.66 31.80
N HIS A 189 -13.62 -1.96 33.09
CA HIS A 189 -13.88 -1.09 34.22
C HIS A 189 -15.21 -0.32 34.12
N PHE A 190 -16.30 -1.04 33.88
CA PHE A 190 -17.63 -0.46 33.70
C PHE A 190 -18.17 0.18 35.00
N ASP A 191 -18.40 1.49 34.96
CA ASP A 191 -19.15 2.23 35.97
C ASP A 191 -20.65 2.08 35.72
N ARG A 192 -21.21 0.94 36.14
CA ARG A 192 -22.62 0.58 35.90
C ARG A 192 -23.65 1.63 36.39
N PRO A 193 -23.45 2.34 37.53
CA PRO A 193 -24.32 3.44 37.95
C PRO A 193 -24.27 4.70 37.07
N SER A 194 -23.30 4.84 36.16
CA SER A 194 -23.10 6.04 35.33
C SER A 194 -24.17 6.23 34.22
N LYS A 195 -23.78 6.70 33.04
CA LYS A 195 -24.69 6.90 31.91
C LYS A 195 -25.19 5.56 31.34
N GLN A 196 -26.37 5.58 30.73
CA GLN A 196 -26.89 4.44 29.98
C GLN A 196 -25.90 4.06 28.85
N PRO A 197 -25.50 2.79 28.72
CA PRO A 197 -24.64 2.37 27.61
C PRO A 197 -25.36 2.48 26.26
N VAL A 198 -24.60 2.83 25.22
CA VAL A 198 -25.09 2.95 23.85
C VAL A 198 -24.30 2.00 22.96
N LEU A 199 -24.97 1.02 22.37
CA LEU A 199 -24.45 0.17 21.32
C LEU A 199 -24.63 0.86 19.98
N THR A 200 -23.55 1.05 19.22
CA THR A 200 -23.59 1.53 17.83
C THR A 200 -23.15 0.39 16.92
N VAL A 201 -23.94 0.07 15.91
CA VAL A 201 -23.65 -0.97 14.92
C VAL A 201 -23.57 -0.31 13.55
N ALA A 202 -22.48 -0.57 12.83
CA ALA A 202 -22.26 -0.17 11.45
C ALA A 202 -22.20 -1.41 10.55
N ILE A 203 -22.98 -1.41 9.48
CA ILE A 203 -23.15 -2.51 8.53
C ILE A 203 -23.05 -1.95 7.11
N GLN A 204 -22.38 -2.69 6.24
CA GLN A 204 -22.33 -2.39 4.82
C GLN A 204 -23.28 -3.30 4.06
N GLY A 205 -24.31 -2.73 3.41
CA GLY A 205 -25.17 -3.49 2.50
C GLY A 205 -24.41 -3.96 1.26
N PHE A 206 -24.77 -5.13 0.72
CA PHE A 206 -24.16 -5.69 -0.49
C PHE A 206 -25.17 -6.01 -1.59
N SER A 207 -26.24 -6.75 -1.28
CA SER A 207 -27.32 -7.02 -2.23
C SER A 207 -28.12 -5.74 -2.54
N LYS A 208 -28.53 -5.53 -3.80
CA LYS A 208 -29.31 -4.35 -4.20
C LYS A 208 -30.81 -4.52 -3.91
N GLN A 209 -31.15 -4.53 -2.63
CA GLN A 209 -32.52 -4.70 -2.15
C GLN A 209 -32.69 -4.12 -0.74
N PRO A 210 -33.91 -4.06 -0.17
CA PRO A 210 -34.10 -3.75 1.25
C PRO A 210 -33.43 -4.78 2.16
N HIS A 211 -32.86 -4.30 3.25
CA HIS A 211 -32.15 -5.08 4.27
C HIS A 211 -32.88 -4.99 5.62
N ALA A 212 -32.92 -6.09 6.36
CA ALA A 212 -33.40 -6.12 7.74
C ALA A 212 -32.48 -6.98 8.60
N VAL A 213 -31.67 -6.35 9.48
CA VAL A 213 -30.69 -7.06 10.32
C VAL A 213 -31.09 -6.95 11.79
N LYS A 214 -31.39 -8.10 12.40
CA LYS A 214 -31.62 -8.22 13.84
C LYS A 214 -30.31 -8.08 14.59
N VAL A 215 -30.32 -7.26 15.64
CA VAL A 215 -29.20 -7.02 16.54
C VAL A 215 -29.55 -7.54 17.93
N THR A 216 -28.71 -8.42 18.46
CA THR A 216 -28.78 -8.85 19.86
C THR A 216 -27.47 -8.55 20.59
N LEU A 217 -27.54 -8.36 21.91
CA LEU A 217 -26.37 -8.21 22.78
C LEU A 217 -26.49 -9.23 23.90
N ASN A 218 -25.47 -10.08 24.05
CA ASN A 218 -25.44 -11.15 25.05
C ASN A 218 -26.71 -12.02 25.04
N GLY A 219 -27.25 -12.27 23.84
CA GLY A 219 -28.46 -13.07 23.61
C GLY A 219 -29.79 -12.33 23.77
N ALA A 220 -29.80 -11.08 24.26
CA ALA A 220 -31.02 -10.29 24.37
C ALA A 220 -31.24 -9.41 23.14
N ASP A 221 -32.49 -9.32 22.69
CA ASP A 221 -32.88 -8.49 21.55
C ASP A 221 -32.67 -7.00 21.85
N VAL A 222 -31.93 -6.33 20.97
CA VAL A 222 -31.59 -4.90 21.10
C VAL A 222 -32.35 -4.06 20.09
N GLY A 223 -32.55 -4.58 18.88
CA GLY A 223 -33.34 -3.90 17.85
C GLY A 223 -33.16 -4.49 16.47
N LEU A 224 -33.77 -3.82 15.49
CA LEU A 224 -33.69 -4.15 14.07
C LEU A 224 -33.08 -2.95 13.33
N MET A 225 -32.13 -3.23 12.43
CA MET A 225 -31.62 -2.26 11.48
C MET A 225 -32.32 -2.47 10.14
N SER A 226 -32.89 -1.41 9.58
CA SER A 226 -33.50 -1.44 8.25
C SER A 226 -32.84 -0.39 7.35
N PHE A 227 -32.37 -0.81 6.19
CA PHE A 227 -31.70 0.02 5.21
C PHE A 227 -31.91 -0.57 3.80
N LYS A 228 -31.38 0.07 2.75
CA LYS A 228 -31.58 -0.39 1.37
C LYS A 228 -30.27 -0.37 0.60
N ASP A 229 -30.18 -1.28 -0.37
CA ASP A 229 -29.10 -1.38 -1.31
C ASP A 229 -27.73 -1.40 -0.62
N ARG A 230 -26.71 -0.86 -1.27
CA ARG A 230 -25.34 -0.85 -0.75
C ARG A 230 -25.06 0.28 0.24
N ALA A 231 -26.07 0.71 1.00
CA ALA A 231 -25.87 1.74 2.00
C ALA A 231 -24.96 1.27 3.14
N HIS A 232 -24.07 2.16 3.58
CA HIS A 232 -23.39 2.02 4.87
C HIS A 232 -24.34 2.50 5.97
N ALA A 233 -24.96 1.54 6.67
CA ALA A 233 -25.98 1.80 7.67
C ALA A 233 -25.39 1.83 9.08
N VAL A 234 -25.68 2.89 9.84
CA VAL A 234 -25.27 3.04 11.23
C VAL A 234 -26.49 3.23 12.12
N ALA A 235 -26.67 2.35 13.11
CA ALA A 235 -27.73 2.44 14.10
C ALA A 235 -27.18 2.56 15.52
N LYS A 236 -27.90 3.28 16.39
CA LYS A 236 -27.58 3.42 17.82
C LYS A 236 -28.72 2.88 18.66
N PHE A 237 -28.38 2.04 19.63
CA PHE A 237 -29.32 1.41 20.54
C PHE A 237 -28.94 1.73 21.98
N SER A 238 -29.89 2.26 22.75
CA SER A 238 -29.73 2.37 24.20
C SER A 238 -29.92 0.98 24.81
N VAL A 239 -28.89 0.42 25.43
CA VAL A 239 -28.95 -0.95 25.98
C VAL A 239 -29.03 -0.91 27.50
N SER A 240 -29.71 -1.89 28.10
CA SER A 240 -29.81 -2.00 29.56
C SER A 240 -28.42 -2.13 30.19
N ARG A 241 -28.19 -1.38 31.27
CA ARG A 241 -26.98 -1.49 32.11
C ARG A 241 -26.76 -2.91 32.62
N GLN A 242 -27.84 -3.66 32.83
CA GLN A 242 -27.78 -5.05 33.30
C GLN A 242 -27.25 -6.00 32.24
N LEU A 243 -27.49 -5.68 30.97
CA LEU A 243 -27.12 -6.50 29.83
C LEU A 243 -25.62 -6.45 29.51
N VAL A 244 -24.97 -5.31 29.78
CA VAL A 244 -23.53 -5.13 29.53
C VAL A 244 -22.71 -5.78 30.64
N LYS A 245 -21.87 -6.76 30.29
CA LYS A 245 -20.98 -7.48 31.21
C LYS A 245 -19.61 -6.81 31.27
N GLU A 246 -18.93 -6.90 32.41
CA GLU A 246 -17.49 -6.66 32.46
C GLU A 246 -16.78 -7.79 31.70
N GLY A 247 -15.74 -7.47 30.91
CA GLY A 247 -15.08 -8.43 30.04
C GLY A 247 -15.80 -8.60 28.70
N GLU A 248 -15.97 -9.85 28.27
CA GLU A 248 -16.50 -10.17 26.95
C GLU A 248 -18.01 -9.90 26.83
N ASN A 249 -18.39 -9.25 25.72
CA ASN A 249 -19.76 -9.04 25.30
C ASN A 249 -19.89 -9.45 23.83
N ILE A 250 -20.96 -10.17 23.51
CA ILE A 250 -21.21 -10.68 22.16
C ILE A 250 -22.37 -9.92 21.53
N VAL A 251 -22.14 -9.34 20.36
CA VAL A 251 -23.18 -8.73 19.53
C VAL A 251 -23.45 -9.64 18.36
N THR A 252 -24.66 -10.15 18.23
CA THR A 252 -25.03 -11.06 17.15
C THR A 252 -25.86 -10.31 16.11
N LEU A 253 -25.52 -10.52 14.84
CA LEU A 253 -26.15 -9.91 13.68
C LEU A 253 -26.70 -11.02 12.78
N ALA A 254 -27.98 -10.93 12.43
CA ALA A 254 -28.62 -11.89 11.53
C ALA A 254 -29.62 -11.17 10.63
N SER A 255 -29.59 -11.47 9.33
CA SER A 255 -30.63 -11.02 8.40
C SER A 255 -31.96 -11.70 8.70
N THR A 256 -33.04 -10.94 8.62
CA THR A 256 -34.42 -11.42 8.71
C THR A 256 -35.20 -11.23 7.40
N ALA A 257 -34.57 -10.73 6.34
CA ALA A 257 -35.23 -10.46 5.05
C ALA A 257 -35.02 -11.57 3.99
N GLY A 258 -34.60 -12.78 4.40
CA GLY A 258 -34.42 -13.94 3.54
C GLY A 258 -32.96 -14.18 3.11
N GLU A 259 -32.73 -15.25 2.35
CA GLU A 259 -31.37 -15.75 2.04
C GLU A 259 -30.56 -14.86 1.09
N THR A 260 -31.24 -14.05 0.28
CA THR A 260 -30.60 -13.12 -0.65
C THR A 260 -30.14 -11.83 0.01
N ASP A 261 -30.67 -11.50 1.21
CA ASP A 261 -30.25 -10.33 1.98
C ASP A 261 -28.85 -10.56 2.54
N VAL A 262 -27.87 -9.96 1.85
CA VAL A 262 -26.46 -10.05 2.20
C VAL A 262 -25.93 -8.66 2.53
N SER A 263 -25.31 -8.58 3.70
CA SER A 263 -24.55 -7.42 4.16
C SER A 263 -23.23 -7.88 4.78
N PHE A 264 -22.38 -6.94 5.19
CA PHE A 264 -21.13 -7.23 5.91
C PHE A 264 -21.02 -6.40 7.18
N ALA A 265 -20.51 -7.00 8.26
CA ALA A 265 -20.20 -6.27 9.47
C ALA A 265 -19.04 -5.31 9.22
N ASP A 266 -19.20 -4.02 9.54
CA ASP A 266 -18.10 -3.05 9.50
C ASP A 266 -17.53 -2.83 10.90
N GLU A 267 -18.37 -2.33 11.82
CA GLU A 267 -17.91 -1.97 13.14
C GLU A 267 -19.02 -2.04 14.18
N VAL A 268 -18.67 -2.50 15.37
CA VAL A 268 -19.55 -2.45 16.54
C VAL A 268 -18.85 -1.66 17.64
N ARG A 269 -19.53 -0.65 18.18
CA ARG A 269 -19.04 0.19 19.28
C ARG A 269 -19.97 0.12 20.48
N LEU A 270 -19.42 -0.03 21.68
CA LEU A 270 -20.17 0.09 22.92
C LEU A 270 -19.62 1.26 23.74
N THR A 271 -20.43 2.32 23.87
CA THR A 271 -20.09 3.50 24.67
C THR A 271 -20.69 3.38 26.06
N TYR A 272 -19.87 3.50 27.09
CA TYR A 272 -20.25 3.33 28.50
C TYR A 272 -19.38 4.20 29.42
N GLY A 273 -19.80 4.41 30.67
CA GLY A 273 -18.94 5.08 31.65
C GLY A 273 -17.86 4.12 32.16
N ARG A 274 -16.59 4.48 31.99
CA ARG A 274 -15.43 3.70 32.42
C ARG A 274 -14.72 4.37 33.60
N PHE A 275 -14.37 3.62 34.64
CA PHE A 275 -13.57 4.15 35.75
C PHE A 275 -12.19 4.60 35.30
N TYR A 276 -11.64 5.61 35.97
CA TYR A 276 -10.23 6.00 35.83
C TYR A 276 -9.34 4.95 36.50
N ARG A 277 -9.00 3.89 35.78
CA ARG A 277 -8.17 2.80 36.28
C ARG A 277 -7.22 2.32 35.18
N ALA A 278 -5.94 2.31 35.49
CA ALA A 278 -4.91 1.78 34.62
C ALA A 278 -5.03 0.26 34.50
N GLU A 279 -4.72 -0.22 33.31
CA GLU A 279 -4.56 -1.64 33.04
C GLU A 279 -3.17 -1.83 32.50
N ASP A 280 -2.51 -2.88 32.99
CA ASP A 280 -1.18 -3.21 32.54
C ASP A 280 -0.21 -2.02 32.62
N ASP A 281 -0.26 -1.27 33.74
CA ASP A 281 0.59 -0.09 34.00
C ASP A 281 0.50 1.06 32.97
N SER A 282 -0.55 1.09 32.16
CA SER A 282 -0.79 2.14 31.17
C SER A 282 -2.24 2.59 31.17
N PHE A 283 -2.47 3.85 30.86
CA PHE A 283 -3.81 4.40 30.81
C PHE A 283 -3.90 5.63 29.90
N ARG A 284 -4.73 5.54 28.86
CA ARG A 284 -5.11 6.67 28.01
C ARG A 284 -6.56 7.06 28.27
N PHE A 285 -6.81 8.33 28.52
CA PHE A 285 -8.14 8.81 28.91
C PHE A 285 -8.33 10.30 28.59
N THR A 286 -9.57 10.72 28.68
CA THR A 286 -9.96 12.13 28.60
C THR A 286 -10.42 12.59 29.97
N LEU A 287 -9.98 13.76 30.40
CA LEU A 287 -10.46 14.43 31.61
C LEU A 287 -11.19 15.71 31.22
N ALA A 288 -12.45 15.83 31.60
CA ALA A 288 -13.25 17.01 31.30
C ALA A 288 -12.73 18.27 32.01
N ALA A 289 -12.98 19.44 31.43
CA ALA A 289 -12.66 20.74 32.00
C ALA A 289 -13.24 20.88 33.43
N GLY A 290 -12.48 21.53 34.31
CA GLY A 290 -12.88 21.83 35.68
C GLY A 290 -12.99 20.62 36.62
N ARG A 291 -12.57 19.42 36.21
CA ARG A 291 -12.64 18.20 37.02
C ARG A 291 -11.24 17.71 37.40
N HIS A 292 -11.11 17.17 38.61
CA HIS A 292 -9.92 16.40 39.01
C HIS A 292 -10.24 14.90 38.98
N ALA A 293 -9.23 14.05 38.81
CA ALA A 293 -9.40 12.60 38.80
C ALA A 293 -8.30 11.89 39.59
N ARG A 294 -8.66 10.77 40.20
CA ARG A 294 -7.73 9.80 40.77
C ARG A 294 -7.71 8.59 39.85
N ILE A 295 -6.52 8.15 39.46
CA ILE A 295 -6.32 6.97 38.63
C ILE A 295 -5.63 5.92 39.48
N ASP A 296 -6.32 4.81 39.69
CA ASP A 296 -5.82 3.64 40.42
C ASP A 296 -5.32 2.56 39.44
N GLY A 297 -4.81 1.43 39.94
CA GLY A 297 -4.52 0.24 39.13
C GLY A 297 -3.10 0.11 38.61
N PHE A 298 -2.21 1.05 38.94
CA PHE A 298 -0.78 0.88 38.65
C PHE A 298 -0.15 -0.12 39.62
N THR A 299 0.76 -0.94 39.16
CA THR A 299 1.55 -1.87 39.97
C THR A 299 2.89 -1.27 40.40
N ARG A 300 3.30 -0.15 39.79
CA ARG A 300 4.59 0.53 40.05
C ARG A 300 4.43 2.02 40.34
N ALA A 301 5.42 2.59 41.04
CA ALA A 301 5.44 4.00 41.44
C ALA A 301 5.94 4.95 40.34
N ASP A 302 6.64 4.45 39.33
CA ASP A 302 7.31 5.23 38.27
C ASP A 302 6.36 5.69 37.16
N VAL A 303 5.17 6.15 37.54
CA VAL A 303 4.13 6.59 36.62
C VAL A 303 4.49 7.97 36.05
N ARG A 304 4.61 8.04 34.72
CA ARG A 304 4.71 9.30 33.99
C ARG A 304 3.35 9.73 33.50
N LEU A 305 3.00 11.00 33.72
CA LEU A 305 1.79 11.60 33.18
C LEU A 305 2.14 12.56 32.05
N LEU A 306 1.52 12.35 30.89
CA LEU A 306 1.72 13.13 29.68
C LEU A 306 0.40 13.76 29.26
N ASP A 307 0.39 15.07 29.06
CA ASP A 307 -0.67 15.77 28.34
C ASP A 307 -0.41 15.66 26.84
N VAL A 308 -1.30 14.96 26.15
CA VAL A 308 -1.24 14.71 24.70
C VAL A 308 -2.47 15.32 24.01
N THR A 309 -3.05 16.35 24.62
CA THR A 309 -4.16 17.13 24.03
C THR A 309 -3.71 17.75 22.71
N GLN A 310 -2.52 18.33 22.69
CA GLN A 310 -1.79 18.72 21.48
C GLN A 310 -0.74 17.65 21.16
N PRO A 311 -1.02 16.69 20.27
CA PRO A 311 -0.16 15.52 20.09
C PRO A 311 1.22 15.84 19.49
N ASN A 312 1.36 16.95 18.76
CA ASN A 312 2.65 17.43 18.26
C ASN A 312 3.37 18.36 19.25
N ALA A 313 2.76 18.65 20.41
CA ALA A 313 3.37 19.43 21.48
C ALA A 313 3.03 18.82 22.86
N PRO A 314 3.40 17.56 23.12
CA PRO A 314 3.11 16.90 24.39
C PRO A 314 3.83 17.59 25.56
N ARG A 315 3.21 17.54 26.75
CA ARG A 315 3.78 18.09 28.00
C ARG A 315 3.88 17.00 29.05
N ALA A 316 5.00 16.92 29.76
CA ALA A 316 5.17 16.03 30.90
C ALA A 316 4.70 16.71 32.18
N LEU A 317 3.59 16.22 32.74
CA LEU A 317 2.97 16.74 33.94
C LEU A 317 3.57 16.10 35.19
N THR A 318 3.64 16.85 36.29
CA THR A 318 4.01 16.27 37.59
C THR A 318 2.81 15.57 38.22
N ALA A 319 2.98 14.27 38.52
CA ALA A 319 2.06 13.49 39.32
C ALA A 319 2.86 12.61 40.29
N THR A 320 2.45 12.59 41.57
CA THR A 320 3.07 11.75 42.58
C THR A 320 2.28 10.45 42.71
N ALA A 321 2.93 9.32 42.43
CA ALA A 321 2.35 8.02 42.70
C ALA A 321 2.28 7.77 44.21
N ARG A 322 1.10 7.39 44.70
CA ARG A 322 0.86 7.04 46.11
C ARG A 322 0.49 5.57 46.20
N LYS A 323 1.19 4.83 47.06
CA LYS A 323 0.88 3.44 47.39
C LYS A 323 -0.45 3.36 48.14
N GLY A 324 -1.28 2.40 47.79
CA GLY A 324 -2.53 2.05 48.45
C GLY A 324 -2.73 0.54 48.49
N ALA A 325 -3.88 0.08 48.98
CA ALA A 325 -4.16 -1.34 49.20
C ALA A 325 -4.10 -2.21 47.94
N GLY A 326 -4.30 -1.63 46.74
CA GLY A 326 -4.32 -2.32 45.45
C GLY A 326 -3.25 -1.88 44.46
N GLY A 327 -2.10 -1.39 44.94
CA GLY A 327 -0.99 -0.90 44.11
C GLY A 327 -0.75 0.61 44.27
N TYR A 328 -0.48 1.29 43.17
CA TYR A 328 -0.21 2.72 43.11
C TYR A 328 -1.33 3.48 42.41
N SER A 329 -1.41 4.76 42.75
CA SER A 329 -2.40 5.68 42.22
C SER A 329 -1.77 7.04 41.97
N ILE A 330 -2.25 7.75 40.97
CA ILE A 330 -1.92 9.16 40.75
C ILE A 330 -3.17 10.01 40.86
N THR A 331 -3.00 11.26 41.27
CA THR A 331 -4.08 12.26 41.29
C THR A 331 -3.71 13.39 40.34
N ILE A 332 -4.68 13.79 39.54
CA ILE A 332 -4.54 14.84 38.53
C ILE A 332 -5.47 15.97 38.90
N GLY A 333 -4.89 17.15 39.11
CA GLY A 333 -5.65 18.37 39.36
C GLY A 333 -6.51 18.80 38.17
N ALA A 334 -7.43 19.73 38.43
CA ALA A 334 -8.33 20.24 37.42
C ALA A 334 -7.62 21.17 36.43
N ALA A 335 -8.17 21.25 35.23
CA ALA A 335 -7.70 22.11 34.15
C ALA A 335 -8.84 22.97 33.61
N LYS A 336 -8.51 24.13 33.02
CA LYS A 336 -9.51 25.00 32.38
C LYS A 336 -10.17 24.35 31.15
N GLU A 337 -9.43 23.50 30.46
CA GLU A 337 -9.87 22.82 29.24
C GLU A 337 -9.87 21.30 29.45
N ALA A 338 -10.62 20.59 28.61
CA ALA A 338 -10.59 19.14 28.59
C ALA A 338 -9.21 18.66 28.10
N ARG A 339 -8.67 17.62 28.75
CA ARG A 339 -7.34 17.08 28.41
C ARG A 339 -7.42 15.65 27.92
N ARG A 340 -6.58 15.31 26.96
CA ARG A 340 -6.26 13.93 26.57
C ARG A 340 -4.94 13.56 27.21
N LEU A 341 -4.95 12.55 28.07
CA LEU A 341 -3.82 12.21 28.94
C LEU A 341 -3.36 10.78 28.69
N LEU A 342 -2.05 10.57 28.83
CA LEU A 342 -1.41 9.25 28.85
C LEU A 342 -0.64 9.12 30.16
N ALA A 343 -1.03 8.16 30.99
CA ALA A 343 -0.27 7.75 32.17
C ALA A 343 0.40 6.40 31.89
N VAL A 344 1.71 6.31 32.07
CA VAL A 344 2.49 5.13 31.67
C VAL A 344 3.71 4.94 32.58
N THR A 345 4.01 3.71 33.01
CA THR A 345 5.25 3.39 33.75
C THR A 345 6.43 3.20 32.80
N ALA A 346 7.66 3.13 33.32
CA ALA A 346 8.83 2.89 32.47
C ALA A 346 8.77 1.54 31.72
N ALA A 347 8.10 0.53 32.29
CA ALA A 347 7.93 -0.81 31.71
C ALA A 347 6.94 -0.85 30.53
N ARG A 348 6.20 0.25 30.30
CA ARG A 348 5.20 0.38 29.22
C ARG A 348 5.56 1.46 28.21
N VAL A 349 6.77 2.00 28.30
CA VAL A 349 7.35 2.83 27.25
C VAL A 349 7.60 1.94 26.03
N ARG A 350 7.11 2.37 24.87
CA ARG A 350 7.13 1.58 23.63
C ARG A 350 8.50 1.64 22.95
N LYS A 351 8.77 0.60 22.17
CA LYS A 351 9.85 0.58 21.18
C LYS A 351 9.26 0.80 19.78
N PRO A 352 9.96 1.53 18.90
CA PRO A 352 9.53 1.69 17.51
C PRO A 352 9.56 0.35 16.78
N VAL A 353 8.83 0.26 15.66
CA VAL A 353 8.85 -0.89 14.75
C VAL A 353 10.24 -1.05 14.16
N ALA A 354 10.87 0.06 13.79
CA ALA A 354 12.25 0.08 13.30
C ALA A 354 12.93 1.42 13.61
N VAL A 355 14.26 1.36 13.75
CA VAL A 355 15.15 2.52 13.80
C VAL A 355 16.24 2.27 12.76
N VAL A 356 16.21 3.02 11.67
CA VAL A 356 17.09 2.79 10.51
C VAL A 356 17.74 4.08 10.05
N ALA A 357 18.93 3.97 9.46
CA ALA A 357 19.57 5.11 8.82
C ALA A 357 18.72 5.61 7.64
N GLU A 358 18.63 6.93 7.51
CA GLU A 358 18.16 7.60 6.29
C GLU A 358 19.14 7.32 5.14
N ARG A 359 18.62 7.09 3.93
CA ARG A 359 19.43 6.93 2.72
C ARG A 359 19.18 8.14 1.83
N PRO A 360 20.08 9.13 1.85
CA PRO A 360 19.77 10.40 1.24
C PRO A 360 19.48 10.32 -0.25
N SER A 361 18.37 10.89 -0.68
CA SER A 361 17.96 10.97 -2.08
C SER A 361 17.77 12.41 -2.54
N SER A 362 17.68 12.63 -3.85
CA SER A 362 17.49 13.98 -4.42
C SER A 362 16.65 13.97 -5.69
N LEU A 363 15.66 13.08 -5.73
CA LEU A 363 14.76 12.87 -6.87
C LEU A 363 14.00 14.15 -7.26
N HIS A 364 13.72 15.02 -6.28
CA HIS A 364 13.09 16.33 -6.51
C HIS A 364 13.95 17.36 -7.27
N ARG A 365 15.26 17.15 -7.37
CA ARG A 365 16.19 18.13 -7.97
C ARG A 365 16.18 18.05 -9.50
N ALA A 366 16.46 19.20 -10.12
CA ALA A 366 16.68 19.26 -11.57
C ALA A 366 18.01 18.57 -11.96
N GLY A 367 18.07 17.98 -13.15
CA GLY A 367 19.30 17.45 -13.75
C GLY A 367 19.51 15.93 -13.65
N GLN A 368 18.63 15.18 -12.97
CA GLN A 368 18.72 13.71 -12.84
C GLN A 368 18.10 12.94 -14.01
N GLY A 369 17.97 13.53 -15.20
CA GLY A 369 17.05 12.98 -16.20
C GLY A 369 17.40 11.61 -16.76
N ALA A 370 16.38 10.92 -17.26
CA ALA A 370 16.44 9.56 -17.79
C ALA A 370 15.30 9.38 -18.80
N ASP A 371 15.53 8.55 -19.83
CA ASP A 371 14.49 8.13 -20.76
C ASP A 371 13.60 7.06 -20.14
N LEU A 372 14.21 6.14 -19.38
CA LEU A 372 13.55 5.05 -18.64
C LEU A 372 13.78 5.22 -17.13
N VAL A 373 12.70 5.29 -16.36
CA VAL A 373 12.73 5.24 -14.90
C VAL A 373 12.23 3.87 -14.44
N ILE A 374 13.09 3.11 -13.78
CA ILE A 374 12.76 1.84 -13.15
C ILE A 374 12.53 2.09 -11.67
N ILE A 375 11.30 1.92 -11.18
CA ILE A 375 10.94 2.09 -9.77
C ILE A 375 10.77 0.70 -9.15
N SER A 376 11.49 0.43 -8.07
CA SER A 376 11.44 -0.89 -7.45
C SER A 376 11.68 -0.84 -5.94
N HIS A 377 11.20 -1.87 -5.24
CA HIS A 377 11.58 -2.11 -3.87
C HIS A 377 13.03 -2.60 -3.79
N ARG A 378 13.79 -2.15 -2.78
CA ARG A 378 15.21 -2.49 -2.56
C ARG A 378 15.59 -3.96 -2.72
N ASN A 379 14.67 -4.87 -2.39
CA ASN A 379 14.90 -6.31 -2.49
C ASN A 379 15.16 -6.79 -3.92
N PHE A 380 14.80 -6.00 -4.94
CA PHE A 380 14.92 -6.38 -6.35
C PHE A 380 15.92 -5.53 -7.13
N LEU A 381 16.53 -4.51 -6.52
CA LEU A 381 17.43 -3.58 -7.22
C LEU A 381 18.64 -4.29 -7.86
N GLU A 382 19.20 -5.28 -7.19
CA GLU A 382 20.31 -6.07 -7.74
C GLU A 382 19.89 -6.87 -8.99
N ALA A 383 18.68 -7.43 -8.99
CA ALA A 383 18.16 -8.19 -10.12
C ALA A 383 17.92 -7.30 -11.37
N ILE A 384 17.77 -5.99 -11.20
CA ILE A 384 17.51 -5.01 -12.26
C ILE A 384 18.77 -4.63 -13.05
N GLU A 385 19.96 -4.70 -12.45
CA GLU A 385 21.20 -4.22 -13.08
C GLU A 385 21.48 -4.80 -14.49
N PRO A 386 21.25 -6.09 -14.78
CA PRO A 386 21.41 -6.62 -16.14
C PRO A 386 20.49 -5.96 -17.17
N LEU A 387 19.25 -5.62 -16.79
CA LEU A 387 18.30 -4.94 -17.66
C LEU A 387 18.72 -3.48 -17.90
N ARG A 388 19.10 -2.78 -16.82
CA ARG A 388 19.63 -1.43 -16.91
C ARG A 388 20.81 -1.37 -17.90
N ALA A 389 21.80 -2.25 -17.74
CA ALA A 389 22.96 -2.30 -18.61
C ALA A 389 22.61 -2.60 -20.07
N LEU A 390 21.60 -3.44 -20.32
CA LEU A 390 21.11 -3.71 -21.67
C LEU A 390 20.50 -2.45 -22.31
N ARG A 391 19.63 -1.73 -21.59
CA ARG A 391 18.96 -0.52 -22.11
C ARG A 391 19.92 0.64 -22.30
N GLU A 392 20.91 0.80 -21.43
CA GLU A 392 22.00 1.77 -21.60
C GLU A 392 22.84 1.47 -22.85
N ARG A 393 23.17 0.20 -23.13
CA ARG A 393 23.84 -0.20 -24.39
C ARG A 393 23.00 0.06 -25.65
N GLN A 394 21.67 0.11 -25.50
CA GLN A 394 20.73 0.45 -26.57
C GLN A 394 20.48 1.96 -26.67
N GLY A 395 21.22 2.77 -25.91
CA GLY A 395 21.20 4.23 -26.02
C GLY A 395 20.16 4.93 -25.14
N LEU A 396 19.50 4.23 -24.23
CA LEU A 396 18.59 4.86 -23.25
C LEU A 396 19.36 5.33 -22.02
N LYS A 397 19.04 6.51 -21.51
CA LYS A 397 19.45 6.91 -20.16
C LYS A 397 18.50 6.28 -19.15
N VAL A 398 19.03 5.50 -18.21
CA VAL A 398 18.22 4.73 -17.24
C VAL A 398 18.45 5.22 -15.82
N ALA A 399 17.38 5.48 -15.09
CA ALA A 399 17.40 5.70 -13.65
C ALA A 399 16.76 4.49 -12.95
N VAL A 400 17.45 3.94 -11.95
CA VAL A 400 16.91 2.92 -11.05
C VAL A 400 16.66 3.58 -9.70
N VAL A 401 15.42 3.53 -9.22
CA VAL A 401 14.93 4.28 -8.06
C VAL A 401 14.37 3.31 -7.02
N ASP A 402 14.88 3.38 -5.78
CA ASP A 402 14.27 2.71 -4.62
C ASP A 402 12.95 3.42 -4.32
N VAL A 403 11.85 2.66 -4.27
CA VAL A 403 10.52 3.21 -3.98
C VAL A 403 10.45 3.83 -2.58
N GLU A 404 11.31 3.41 -1.65
CA GLU A 404 11.41 4.03 -0.33
C GLU A 404 11.88 5.49 -0.40
N ASP A 405 12.80 5.82 -1.31
CA ASP A 405 13.28 7.19 -1.53
C ASP A 405 12.15 8.07 -2.10
N VAL A 406 11.28 7.48 -2.93
CA VAL A 406 10.05 8.13 -3.41
C VAL A 406 9.11 8.45 -2.25
N TYR A 407 8.91 7.52 -1.31
CA TYR A 407 8.08 7.79 -0.14
C TYR A 407 8.70 8.87 0.76
N ASP A 408 9.99 8.78 1.02
CA ASP A 408 10.69 9.73 1.88
C ASP A 408 10.60 11.16 1.35
N GLU A 409 10.69 11.38 0.04
CA GLU A 409 10.59 12.71 -0.56
C GLU A 409 9.15 13.18 -0.78
N PHE A 410 8.23 12.31 -1.22
CA PHE A 410 6.94 12.73 -1.78
C PHE A 410 5.71 12.39 -0.93
N SER A 411 5.85 11.63 0.15
CA SER A 411 4.73 11.28 1.04
C SER A 411 5.09 11.27 2.52
N PHE A 412 6.20 11.90 2.91
CA PHE A 412 6.68 11.84 4.29
C PHE A 412 6.81 10.36 4.74
N GLY A 413 7.50 9.56 3.93
CA GLY A 413 7.80 8.15 4.20
C GLY A 413 6.58 7.23 4.23
N ALA A 414 5.40 7.67 3.79
CA ALA A 414 4.18 6.87 3.76
C ALA A 414 4.06 6.06 2.46
N HIS A 415 3.84 4.75 2.57
CA HIS A 415 3.64 3.85 1.44
C HIS A 415 2.35 4.22 0.69
N THR A 416 2.45 4.86 -0.48
CA THR A 416 1.27 5.35 -1.24
C THR A 416 1.56 5.47 -2.74
N ALA A 417 0.54 5.19 -3.57
CA ALA A 417 0.59 5.45 -5.00
C ALA A 417 0.65 6.95 -5.35
N ASP A 418 0.11 7.82 -4.48
CA ASP A 418 0.18 9.27 -4.65
C ASP A 418 1.64 9.78 -4.62
N ALA A 419 2.53 9.14 -3.83
CA ALA A 419 3.96 9.43 -3.83
C ALA A 419 4.60 9.17 -5.21
N LEU A 420 4.27 8.03 -5.83
CA LEU A 420 4.77 7.67 -7.16
C LEU A 420 4.30 8.68 -8.21
N LYS A 421 3.03 9.07 -8.19
CA LYS A 421 2.50 10.09 -9.12
C LYS A 421 3.17 11.46 -8.92
N ALA A 422 3.37 11.88 -7.67
CA ALA A 422 4.07 13.12 -7.35
C ALA A 422 5.54 13.11 -7.83
N PHE A 423 6.23 11.98 -7.67
CA PHE A 423 7.57 11.77 -8.21
C PHE A 423 7.58 11.83 -9.73
N LEU A 424 6.73 11.07 -10.42
CA LEU A 424 6.69 11.04 -11.89
C LEU A 424 6.32 12.41 -12.48
N THR A 425 5.42 13.16 -11.84
CA THR A 425 5.11 14.56 -12.20
C THR A 425 6.35 15.43 -12.08
N THR A 426 7.08 15.32 -10.97
CA THR A 426 8.30 16.08 -10.72
C THR A 426 9.40 15.74 -11.73
N ALA A 427 9.58 14.45 -12.06
CA ALA A 427 10.54 13.99 -13.05
C ALA A 427 10.18 14.54 -14.44
N ARG A 428 8.92 14.42 -14.89
CA ARG A 428 8.46 15.02 -16.15
C ARG A 428 8.82 16.51 -16.24
N ASP A 429 8.53 17.27 -15.17
CA ASP A 429 8.69 18.72 -15.19
C ASP A 429 10.14 19.18 -15.10
N ARG A 430 10.96 18.50 -14.29
CA ARG A 430 12.28 19.01 -13.88
C ARG A 430 13.47 18.21 -14.40
N TRP A 431 13.28 16.96 -14.79
CA TRP A 431 14.36 16.12 -15.28
C TRP A 431 14.60 16.34 -16.77
N ARG A 432 15.88 16.28 -17.19
CA ARG A 432 16.29 16.44 -18.59
C ARG A 432 17.30 15.33 -18.96
N PRO A 433 16.99 14.45 -19.93
CA PRO A 433 15.69 14.30 -20.59
C PRO A 433 14.58 13.96 -19.58
N ALA A 434 13.35 14.33 -19.92
CA ALA A 434 12.17 13.91 -19.16
C ALA A 434 11.89 12.42 -19.46
N PRO A 435 11.36 11.66 -18.49
CA PRO A 435 11.02 10.26 -18.71
C PRO A 435 10.04 10.09 -19.88
N ARG A 436 10.29 9.06 -20.68
CA ARG A 436 9.37 8.54 -21.70
C ARG A 436 8.75 7.22 -21.27
N PHE A 437 9.51 6.44 -20.49
CA PHE A 437 9.17 5.11 -20.05
C PHE A 437 9.25 4.98 -18.53
N VAL A 438 8.32 4.20 -17.97
CA VAL A 438 8.36 3.81 -16.56
C VAL A 438 8.18 2.30 -16.44
N LEU A 439 9.11 1.65 -15.74
CA LEU A 439 9.00 0.23 -15.40
C LEU A 439 8.85 0.08 -13.89
N LEU A 440 7.73 -0.46 -13.44
CA LEU A 440 7.48 -0.81 -12.04
C LEU A 440 7.95 -2.24 -11.80
N VAL A 441 8.87 -2.47 -10.86
CA VAL A 441 9.38 -3.81 -10.55
C VAL A 441 9.03 -4.17 -9.11
N GLY A 442 8.05 -5.05 -8.97
CA GLY A 442 7.40 -5.40 -7.71
C GLY A 442 5.90 -5.54 -7.93
N ASP A 443 5.29 -6.47 -7.20
CA ASP A 443 3.84 -6.64 -7.22
C ASP A 443 3.11 -5.51 -6.45
N ALA A 444 1.80 -5.43 -6.61
CA ALA A 444 0.92 -4.61 -5.78
C ALA A 444 -0.13 -5.52 -5.10
N SER A 445 -0.84 -5.04 -4.08
CA SER A 445 -1.88 -5.83 -3.45
C SER A 445 -3.04 -5.03 -2.90
N PHE A 446 -4.28 -5.55 -3.07
CA PHE A 446 -5.45 -5.02 -2.36
C PHE A 446 -5.32 -5.09 -0.84
N ASP A 447 -4.38 -5.89 -0.32
CA ASP A 447 -4.09 -6.06 1.10
C ASP A 447 -2.67 -5.57 1.49
N PRO A 448 -2.38 -4.26 1.35
CA PRO A 448 -1.05 -3.70 1.58
C PRO A 448 -0.60 -3.75 3.05
N LEU A 449 -1.52 -4.02 3.98
CA LEU A 449 -1.23 -4.17 5.41
C LEU A 449 -1.19 -5.64 5.82
N ASN A 450 -1.28 -6.58 4.86
CA ASN A 450 -1.33 -8.03 5.08
C ASN A 450 -2.34 -8.43 6.17
N ILE A 451 -3.52 -7.79 6.15
CA ILE A 451 -4.63 -8.01 7.07
C ILE A 451 -5.11 -9.47 7.01
N LEU A 452 -5.11 -10.07 5.81
CA LEU A 452 -5.51 -11.45 5.58
C LEU A 452 -4.42 -12.48 5.93
N GLY A 453 -3.21 -12.03 6.24
CA GLY A 453 -2.07 -12.92 6.55
C GLY A 453 -1.64 -13.78 5.36
N LYS A 454 -1.85 -13.31 4.12
CA LYS A 454 -1.54 -14.04 2.88
C LYS A 454 -0.20 -13.66 2.26
N GLY A 455 0.46 -12.64 2.80
CA GLY A 455 1.78 -12.18 2.37
C GLY A 455 1.78 -10.67 2.19
N ASP A 456 2.94 -10.07 2.46
CA ASP A 456 3.19 -8.65 2.22
C ASP A 456 3.79 -8.50 0.82
N PHE A 457 2.90 -8.36 -0.17
CA PHE A 457 3.25 -8.36 -1.58
C PHE A 457 3.03 -7.00 -2.27
N ASP A 458 2.65 -5.95 -1.52
CA ASP A 458 2.53 -4.60 -2.06
C ASP A 458 3.92 -3.92 -2.11
N PHE A 459 4.79 -4.39 -2.99
CA PHE A 459 6.17 -3.89 -3.09
C PHE A 459 6.23 -2.53 -3.79
N VAL A 460 5.43 -2.34 -4.85
CA VAL A 460 5.30 -1.09 -5.59
C VAL A 460 3.80 -0.84 -5.84
N PRO A 461 3.17 0.06 -5.07
CA PRO A 461 1.71 0.19 -5.04
C PRO A 461 1.18 0.72 -6.36
N THR A 462 -0.11 0.52 -6.57
CA THR A 462 -0.87 1.09 -7.68
C THR A 462 -2.06 1.90 -7.17
N LYS A 463 -2.71 2.66 -8.04
CA LYS A 463 -3.93 3.37 -7.67
C LYS A 463 -5.15 2.47 -7.85
N TYR A 464 -6.05 2.51 -6.88
CA TYR A 464 -7.39 1.96 -7.05
C TYR A 464 -8.31 2.93 -7.77
N VAL A 465 -8.95 2.44 -8.81
CA VAL A 465 -9.95 3.15 -9.61
C VAL A 465 -11.25 2.36 -9.60
N ASP A 466 -12.35 3.09 -9.50
CA ASP A 466 -13.68 2.52 -9.66
C ASP A 466 -13.97 2.30 -11.14
N THR A 467 -14.34 1.07 -11.47
CA THR A 467 -14.84 0.65 -12.79
C THR A 467 -16.33 0.33 -12.67
N ASP A 468 -17.00 -0.01 -13.77
CA ASP A 468 -18.45 -0.27 -13.74
C ASP A 468 -18.82 -1.39 -12.75
N TYR A 469 -18.01 -2.43 -12.66
CA TYR A 469 -18.29 -3.62 -11.86
C TYR A 469 -17.52 -3.70 -10.53
N ILE A 470 -16.25 -3.31 -10.52
CA ILE A 470 -15.35 -3.47 -9.36
C ILE A 470 -14.40 -2.29 -9.19
N GLU A 471 -13.82 -2.15 -8.01
CA GLU A 471 -12.59 -1.38 -7.79
C GLU A 471 -11.39 -2.24 -8.20
N THR A 472 -10.42 -1.69 -8.93
CA THR A 472 -9.20 -2.40 -9.35
C THR A 472 -7.98 -1.50 -9.46
N GLY A 473 -6.81 -2.08 -9.73
CA GLY A 473 -5.53 -1.40 -9.90
C GLY A 473 -5.35 -0.77 -11.28
N SER A 474 -4.80 0.44 -11.30
CA SER A 474 -4.49 1.22 -12.51
C SER A 474 -3.08 1.81 -12.42
N ASP A 475 -2.14 1.21 -13.14
CA ASP A 475 -0.79 1.78 -13.28
C ASP A 475 -0.82 3.03 -14.18
N GLY A 476 -1.68 3.05 -15.20
CA GLY A 476 -1.85 4.20 -16.09
C GLY A 476 -2.15 5.51 -15.33
N TRP A 477 -2.92 5.44 -14.23
CA TRP A 477 -3.21 6.59 -13.37
C TRP A 477 -1.96 7.28 -12.82
N LEU A 478 -0.87 6.56 -12.59
CA LEU A 478 0.39 7.11 -12.09
C LEU A 478 1.05 8.08 -13.07
N SER A 479 0.75 7.93 -14.36
CA SER A 479 1.25 8.80 -15.44
C SER A 479 0.18 9.66 -16.11
N ASP A 480 -1.09 9.55 -15.73
CA ASP A 480 -2.18 10.42 -16.20
C ASP A 480 -2.09 11.78 -15.48
N PHE A 481 -1.32 12.72 -16.02
CA PHE A 481 -1.09 14.00 -15.36
C PHE A 481 -2.15 15.05 -15.68
N ASN A 482 -2.93 14.86 -16.75
CA ASN A 482 -3.97 15.78 -17.19
C ASN A 482 -5.38 15.36 -16.71
N GLY A 483 -5.53 14.15 -16.18
CA GLY A 483 -6.79 13.60 -15.64
C GLY A 483 -7.76 13.08 -16.70
N ASP A 484 -7.32 12.81 -17.92
CA ASP A 484 -8.18 12.36 -19.02
C ASP A 484 -8.42 10.83 -19.04
N GLY A 485 -7.80 10.11 -18.10
CA GLY A 485 -7.89 8.66 -17.95
C GLY A 485 -6.86 7.88 -18.77
N VAL A 486 -5.95 8.55 -19.49
CA VAL A 486 -4.89 7.94 -20.29
C VAL A 486 -3.52 8.32 -19.71
N GLY A 487 -2.62 7.35 -19.57
CA GLY A 487 -1.26 7.62 -19.11
C GLY A 487 -0.44 8.41 -20.14
N ASP A 488 0.26 9.46 -19.70
CA ASP A 488 1.13 10.27 -20.55
C ASP A 488 2.50 9.62 -20.83
N LEU A 489 2.86 8.56 -20.08
CA LEU A 489 4.12 7.83 -20.20
C LEU A 489 3.88 6.38 -20.61
N ALA A 490 4.79 5.80 -21.37
CA ALA A 490 4.75 4.37 -21.69
C ALA A 490 5.13 3.53 -20.46
N MET A 491 4.14 2.90 -19.84
CA MET A 491 4.31 2.16 -18.59
C MET A 491 4.34 0.64 -18.80
N GLY A 492 5.12 -0.04 -17.98
CA GLY A 492 5.03 -1.49 -17.80
C GLY A 492 5.31 -1.89 -16.36
N ARG A 493 4.87 -3.09 -15.97
CA ARG A 493 5.08 -3.67 -14.65
C ARG A 493 5.70 -5.07 -14.75
N LEU A 494 6.68 -5.36 -13.91
CA LEU A 494 7.11 -6.72 -13.60
C LEU A 494 6.52 -7.06 -12.22
N PRO A 495 5.31 -7.67 -12.16
CA PRO A 495 4.72 -8.03 -10.89
C PRO A 495 5.54 -9.21 -10.38
N VAL A 496 6.38 -9.02 -9.36
CA VAL A 496 7.23 -10.05 -8.78
C VAL A 496 7.18 -9.95 -7.26
N ARG A 497 7.17 -11.11 -6.60
CA ARG A 497 7.05 -11.24 -5.14
C ARG A 497 8.34 -11.73 -4.48
N THR A 498 9.28 -12.26 -5.26
CA THR A 498 10.56 -12.79 -4.77
C THR A 498 11.71 -12.39 -5.69
N ASP A 499 12.94 -12.39 -5.14
CA ASP A 499 14.16 -12.16 -5.92
C ASP A 499 14.32 -13.18 -7.06
N ALA A 500 13.99 -14.45 -6.82
CA ALA A 500 14.00 -15.49 -7.85
C ALA A 500 13.05 -15.15 -9.02
N GLN A 501 11.82 -14.72 -8.73
CA GLN A 501 10.88 -14.27 -9.78
C GLN A 501 11.41 -13.06 -10.55
N ALA A 502 12.00 -12.08 -9.85
CA ALA A 502 12.63 -10.92 -10.48
C ALA A 502 13.74 -11.34 -11.45
N ARG A 503 14.66 -12.22 -11.02
CA ARG A 503 15.74 -12.75 -11.85
C ARG A 503 15.23 -13.54 -13.05
N THR A 504 14.18 -14.36 -12.87
CA THR A 504 13.55 -15.10 -13.98
C THR A 504 12.99 -14.17 -15.05
N VAL A 505 12.15 -13.21 -14.65
CA VAL A 505 11.50 -12.28 -15.60
C VAL A 505 12.53 -11.40 -16.30
N ILE A 506 13.48 -10.84 -15.54
CA ILE A 506 14.53 -9.98 -16.10
C ILE A 506 15.47 -10.77 -17.01
N GLY A 507 15.83 -12.00 -16.64
CA GLY A 507 16.63 -12.89 -17.48
C GLY A 507 15.93 -13.26 -18.80
N LYS A 508 14.59 -13.38 -18.80
CA LYS A 508 13.81 -13.52 -20.03
C LYS A 508 13.89 -12.27 -20.90
N ILE A 509 13.73 -11.08 -20.33
CA ILE A 509 13.82 -9.80 -21.04
C ILE A 509 15.21 -9.62 -21.66
N VAL A 510 16.26 -9.82 -20.87
CA VAL A 510 17.64 -9.69 -21.35
C VAL A 510 17.97 -10.73 -22.42
N GLY A 511 17.51 -11.97 -22.25
CA GLY A 511 17.74 -13.07 -23.20
C GLY A 511 16.96 -12.93 -24.51
N TYR A 512 15.84 -12.19 -24.53
CA TYR A 512 15.07 -11.91 -25.74
C TYR A 512 15.84 -11.03 -26.73
N ASP A 513 16.75 -10.19 -26.22
CA ASP A 513 17.59 -9.34 -27.06
C ASP A 513 18.79 -10.07 -27.71
N VAL A 514 18.95 -11.38 -27.46
CA VAL A 514 19.92 -12.22 -28.18
C VAL A 514 19.31 -12.67 -29.51
N PRO A 515 19.98 -12.46 -30.67
CA PRO A 515 19.49 -12.92 -31.96
C PRO A 515 19.27 -14.44 -31.99
N ARG A 516 18.12 -14.87 -32.52
CA ARG A 516 17.69 -16.27 -32.62
C ARG A 516 17.02 -16.49 -33.98
N PRO A 517 16.95 -17.73 -34.49
CA PRO A 517 16.15 -18.03 -35.68
C PRO A 517 14.71 -17.54 -35.52
N ALA A 518 14.14 -16.98 -36.59
CA ALA A 518 12.75 -16.54 -36.56
C ALA A 518 11.83 -17.74 -36.28
N PRO A 519 10.78 -17.57 -35.46
CA PRO A 519 9.80 -18.63 -35.26
C PRO A 519 9.06 -18.93 -36.56
N ALA A 520 8.59 -20.17 -36.71
CA ALA A 520 7.83 -20.60 -37.88
C ALA A 520 6.44 -19.93 -37.98
N LEU A 521 5.94 -19.43 -36.85
CA LEU A 521 4.66 -18.73 -36.75
C LEU A 521 4.94 -17.34 -36.17
N ASP A 522 4.48 -16.28 -36.82
CA ASP A 522 4.65 -14.92 -36.30
C ASP A 522 3.47 -14.55 -35.38
N ALA A 523 2.24 -14.80 -35.81
CA ALA A 523 1.05 -14.45 -35.05
C ALA A 523 0.07 -15.62 -34.90
N LEU A 524 -0.44 -15.79 -33.69
CA LEU A 524 -1.51 -16.72 -33.36
C LEU A 524 -2.72 -15.93 -32.86
N LEU A 525 -3.84 -15.98 -33.59
CA LEU A 525 -5.08 -15.29 -33.26
C LEU A 525 -6.11 -16.31 -32.78
N ILE A 526 -6.59 -16.16 -31.55
CA ILE A 526 -7.51 -17.11 -30.91
C ILE A 526 -8.80 -16.39 -30.51
N SER A 527 -9.96 -16.97 -30.82
CA SER A 527 -11.24 -16.48 -30.31
C SER A 527 -11.99 -17.53 -29.49
N ASP A 528 -12.77 -17.04 -28.54
CA ASP A 528 -13.86 -17.84 -27.95
C ASP A 528 -15.01 -18.03 -28.98
N LYS A 529 -16.02 -18.82 -28.60
CA LYS A 529 -17.26 -18.97 -29.34
C LYS A 529 -18.07 -17.69 -29.25
N ASN A 530 -18.73 -17.32 -30.35
CA ASN A 530 -19.68 -16.21 -30.38
C ASN A 530 -20.82 -16.48 -29.39
N ASP A 531 -21.02 -15.56 -28.45
CA ASP A 531 -22.07 -15.60 -27.43
C ASP A 531 -22.41 -14.16 -27.02
N GLY A 532 -23.47 -13.60 -27.62
CA GLY A 532 -23.82 -12.18 -27.47
C GLY A 532 -22.88 -11.18 -28.16
N PHE A 533 -21.67 -11.60 -28.54
CA PHE A 533 -20.68 -10.81 -29.29
C PHE A 533 -19.97 -11.67 -30.37
N ASP A 534 -19.59 -11.04 -31.49
CA ASP A 534 -18.89 -11.69 -32.61
C ASP A 534 -17.35 -11.67 -32.41
N PHE A 535 -16.86 -12.55 -31.54
CA PHE A 535 -15.42 -12.71 -31.27
C PHE A 535 -14.66 -13.24 -32.49
N GLU A 536 -15.27 -14.17 -33.23
CA GLU A 536 -14.67 -14.77 -34.41
C GLU A 536 -14.49 -13.74 -35.52
N GLY A 537 -15.51 -12.93 -35.82
CA GLY A 537 -15.39 -11.84 -36.78
C GLY A 537 -14.41 -10.75 -36.34
N ALA A 538 -14.23 -10.53 -35.03
CA ALA A 538 -13.22 -9.59 -34.52
C ALA A 538 -11.80 -10.02 -34.86
N ILE A 539 -11.45 -11.31 -34.68
CA ILE A 539 -10.11 -11.81 -35.03
C ILE A 539 -9.90 -11.92 -36.54
N GLU A 540 -10.96 -12.17 -37.33
CA GLU A 540 -10.88 -12.14 -38.79
C GLU A 540 -10.59 -10.72 -39.30
N LYS A 541 -11.25 -9.69 -38.74
CA LYS A 541 -10.93 -8.30 -39.05
C LYS A 541 -9.48 -7.98 -38.67
N LEU A 542 -9.02 -8.44 -37.52
CA LEU A 542 -7.63 -8.25 -37.09
C LEU A 542 -6.62 -8.87 -38.06
N ARG A 543 -6.91 -10.07 -38.59
CA ARG A 543 -6.06 -10.76 -39.58
C ARG A 543 -5.80 -9.91 -40.82
N THR A 544 -6.77 -9.09 -41.25
CA THR A 544 -6.63 -8.21 -42.42
C THR A 544 -5.63 -7.07 -42.23
N LEU A 545 -5.32 -6.71 -40.98
CA LEU A 545 -4.35 -5.65 -40.65
C LEU A 545 -2.90 -6.16 -40.63
N ILE A 546 -2.72 -7.48 -40.57
CA ILE A 546 -1.41 -8.11 -40.54
C ILE A 546 -0.92 -8.31 -41.99
N PRO A 547 0.26 -7.79 -42.37
CA PRO A 547 0.78 -7.92 -43.73
C PRO A 547 0.79 -9.37 -44.22
N GLY A 548 0.48 -9.58 -45.51
CA GLY A 548 0.41 -10.93 -46.09
C GLY A 548 1.73 -11.72 -46.04
N SER A 549 2.87 -11.04 -45.85
CA SER A 549 4.19 -11.65 -45.66
C SER A 549 4.42 -12.26 -44.27
N ILE A 550 3.53 -12.00 -43.31
CA ILE A 550 3.62 -12.48 -41.94
C ILE A 550 2.86 -13.81 -41.81
N SER A 551 3.47 -14.80 -41.17
CA SER A 551 2.84 -16.10 -40.94
C SER A 551 1.80 -16.00 -39.81
N VAL A 552 0.51 -16.18 -40.13
CA VAL A 552 -0.58 -16.06 -39.16
C VAL A 552 -1.44 -17.30 -39.13
N GLU A 553 -1.73 -17.81 -37.94
CA GLU A 553 -2.73 -18.86 -37.71
C GLU A 553 -3.91 -18.29 -36.93
N THR A 554 -5.12 -18.58 -37.41
CA THR A 554 -6.38 -18.18 -36.76
C THR A 554 -7.06 -19.43 -36.20
N MET A 555 -7.42 -19.40 -34.92
CA MET A 555 -8.03 -20.50 -34.19
C MET A 555 -9.33 -20.06 -33.53
N LYS A 556 -10.45 -20.52 -34.08
CA LYS A 556 -11.78 -20.30 -33.52
C LYS A 556 -12.13 -21.49 -32.63
N ARG A 557 -12.55 -21.25 -31.39
CA ARG A 557 -12.97 -22.33 -30.49
C ARG A 557 -14.14 -23.14 -31.08
N SER A 558 -15.06 -22.51 -31.81
CA SER A 558 -16.19 -23.18 -32.48
C SER A 558 -15.79 -24.18 -33.57
N ALA A 559 -14.62 -23.98 -34.19
CA ALA A 559 -14.17 -24.79 -35.32
C ALA A 559 -13.47 -26.10 -34.89
N GLY A 560 -13.21 -26.29 -33.59
CA GLY A 560 -12.63 -27.53 -33.08
C GLY A 560 -13.69 -28.59 -32.79
N PRO A 561 -13.33 -29.90 -32.89
CA PRO A 561 -14.28 -30.99 -32.67
C PRO A 561 -14.74 -31.09 -31.21
N THR A 562 -13.87 -30.71 -30.26
CA THR A 562 -14.16 -30.62 -28.82
C THR A 562 -13.32 -29.53 -28.18
N ASP A 563 -13.75 -29.00 -27.03
CA ASP A 563 -12.96 -28.00 -26.28
C ASP A 563 -11.59 -28.55 -25.85
N ALA A 564 -11.50 -29.85 -25.54
CA ALA A 564 -10.24 -30.52 -25.23
C ALA A 564 -9.27 -30.55 -26.43
N ALA A 565 -9.77 -30.80 -27.64
CA ALA A 565 -8.97 -30.78 -28.86
C ALA A 565 -8.50 -29.35 -29.18
N VAL A 566 -9.36 -28.33 -29.00
CA VAL A 566 -8.98 -26.92 -29.15
C VAL A 566 -7.87 -26.56 -28.18
N ARG A 567 -8.04 -26.89 -26.90
CA ARG A 567 -7.05 -26.66 -25.84
C ARG A 567 -5.70 -27.29 -26.17
N GLN A 568 -5.68 -28.57 -26.56
CA GLN A 568 -4.44 -29.25 -26.96
C GLN A 568 -3.75 -28.55 -28.13
N ARG A 569 -4.51 -28.14 -29.16
CA ARG A 569 -3.96 -27.43 -30.32
C ARG A 569 -3.45 -26.04 -29.93
N VAL A 570 -4.15 -25.31 -29.06
CA VAL A 570 -3.67 -24.02 -28.54
C VAL A 570 -2.34 -24.21 -27.81
N LEU A 571 -2.25 -25.15 -26.88
CA LEU A 571 -1.00 -25.42 -26.16
C LEU A 571 0.14 -25.84 -27.09
N GLN A 572 -0.14 -26.66 -28.10
CA GLN A 572 0.84 -27.01 -29.13
C GLN A 572 1.34 -25.78 -29.87
N LYS A 573 0.45 -24.86 -30.25
CA LYS A 573 0.79 -23.63 -30.98
C LYS A 573 1.53 -22.62 -30.13
N LEU A 574 1.17 -22.48 -28.85
CA LEU A 574 1.94 -21.67 -27.90
C LEU A 574 3.38 -22.18 -27.76
N ASN A 575 3.57 -23.51 -27.75
CA ASN A 575 4.90 -24.12 -27.70
C ASN A 575 5.72 -23.96 -28.99
N GLN A 576 5.10 -23.61 -30.12
CA GLN A 576 5.82 -23.19 -31.34
C GLN A 576 6.41 -21.78 -31.21
N GLY A 577 6.05 -21.04 -30.16
CA GLY A 577 6.61 -19.74 -29.80
C GLY A 577 6.29 -18.65 -30.82
N PRO A 578 5.01 -18.38 -31.13
CA PRO A 578 4.65 -17.25 -31.98
C PRO A 578 5.15 -15.93 -31.39
N LYS A 579 5.49 -14.94 -32.22
CA LYS A 579 5.90 -13.62 -31.72
C LYS A 579 4.76 -12.92 -30.99
N VAL A 580 3.55 -13.04 -31.53
CA VAL A 580 2.33 -12.45 -30.96
C VAL A 580 1.26 -13.51 -30.77
N VAL A 581 0.69 -13.56 -29.57
CA VAL A 581 -0.52 -14.33 -29.26
C VAL A 581 -1.62 -13.34 -28.97
N ASN A 582 -2.70 -13.38 -29.75
CA ASN A 582 -3.91 -12.63 -29.47
C ASN A 582 -5.00 -13.59 -28.98
N TYR A 583 -5.66 -13.23 -27.88
CA TYR A 583 -6.88 -13.89 -27.46
C TYR A 583 -8.01 -12.86 -27.36
N PHE A 584 -9.16 -13.18 -27.94
CA PHE A 584 -10.37 -12.38 -27.83
C PHE A 584 -11.54 -13.27 -27.36
N GLY A 585 -12.08 -12.99 -26.18
CA GLY A 585 -13.20 -13.76 -25.65
C GLY A 585 -13.42 -13.59 -24.16
N HIS A 586 -14.15 -14.53 -23.56
CA HIS A 586 -14.41 -14.55 -22.12
C HIS A 586 -13.16 -14.92 -21.32
N GLY A 587 -13.07 -14.44 -20.10
CA GLY A 587 -11.94 -14.71 -19.22
C GLY A 587 -12.31 -14.51 -17.77
N SER A 588 -11.46 -15.04 -16.91
CA SER A 588 -11.46 -14.78 -15.46
C SER A 588 -10.08 -14.31 -15.05
N THR A 589 -9.79 -14.24 -13.76
CA THR A 589 -8.41 -14.02 -13.30
C THR A 589 -7.44 -15.10 -13.83
N THR A 590 -7.89 -16.34 -14.01
CA THR A 590 -7.00 -17.51 -14.15
C THR A 590 -7.16 -18.31 -15.45
N LEU A 591 -8.10 -17.96 -16.33
CA LEU A 591 -8.36 -18.72 -17.57
C LEU A 591 -8.89 -17.89 -18.74
N TRP A 592 -8.79 -18.49 -19.93
CA TRP A 592 -9.47 -18.13 -21.16
C TRP A 592 -10.67 -19.04 -21.40
N SER A 593 -11.85 -18.46 -21.55
CA SER A 593 -13.15 -19.12 -21.72
C SER A 593 -13.57 -20.02 -20.54
N PRO A 594 -14.87 -20.18 -20.24
CA PRO A 594 -15.35 -21.18 -19.28
C PRO A 594 -14.88 -22.62 -19.58
N ALA A 595 -14.48 -22.91 -20.83
CA ALA A 595 -13.92 -24.20 -21.24
C ALA A 595 -12.41 -24.36 -20.94
N ALA A 596 -11.78 -23.35 -20.31
CA ALA A 596 -10.36 -23.32 -19.99
C ALA A 596 -9.49 -23.64 -21.21
N VAL A 597 -9.60 -22.87 -22.30
CA VAL A 597 -8.77 -23.04 -23.50
C VAL A 597 -7.29 -22.82 -23.17
N LEU A 598 -7.01 -21.94 -22.21
CA LEU A 598 -5.73 -21.79 -21.50
C LEU A 598 -6.06 -21.47 -20.03
N GLN A 599 -5.31 -22.03 -19.08
CA GLN A 599 -5.47 -21.71 -17.66
C GLN A 599 -4.13 -21.75 -16.91
N ASN A 600 -4.11 -21.24 -15.68
CA ASN A 600 -2.91 -21.16 -14.84
C ASN A 600 -2.10 -22.48 -14.76
N SER A 601 -2.76 -23.64 -14.64
CA SER A 601 -2.07 -24.94 -14.51
C SER A 601 -1.28 -25.38 -15.75
N ASP A 602 -1.48 -24.70 -16.89
CA ASP A 602 -0.77 -25.02 -18.14
C ASP A 602 0.56 -24.31 -18.26
N VAL A 603 0.70 -23.18 -17.56
CA VAL A 603 1.78 -22.22 -17.78
C VAL A 603 3.14 -22.85 -17.49
N ASP A 604 3.22 -23.67 -16.43
CA ASP A 604 4.45 -24.39 -16.06
C ASP A 604 4.88 -25.44 -17.11
N ASN A 605 3.96 -25.83 -18.00
CA ASN A 605 4.19 -26.80 -19.07
C ASN A 605 4.52 -26.16 -20.42
N LEU A 606 4.54 -24.84 -20.51
CA LEU A 606 5.00 -24.14 -21.72
C LEU A 606 6.51 -24.35 -21.91
N ARG A 607 6.93 -24.49 -23.17
CA ARG A 607 8.30 -24.85 -23.59
C ARG A 607 8.89 -23.90 -24.64
N ASN A 608 8.23 -22.76 -24.88
CA ASN A 608 8.67 -21.75 -25.85
C ASN A 608 9.75 -20.79 -25.30
N ARG A 609 10.63 -21.24 -24.38
CA ARG A 609 11.64 -20.38 -23.74
C ARG A 609 12.55 -19.64 -24.72
N GLU A 610 12.81 -20.30 -25.85
CA GLU A 610 13.68 -19.81 -26.90
C GLU A 610 12.95 -18.89 -27.89
N SER A 611 11.63 -18.77 -27.82
CA SER A 611 10.80 -17.88 -28.64
C SER A 611 9.59 -17.40 -27.83
N LEU A 612 9.85 -16.46 -26.92
CA LEU A 612 8.85 -15.89 -26.02
C LEU A 612 7.87 -14.98 -26.77
N SER A 613 6.60 -15.05 -26.39
CA SER A 613 5.53 -14.34 -27.09
C SER A 613 5.11 -13.07 -26.36
N LEU A 614 4.70 -12.05 -27.12
CA LEU A 614 3.84 -10.98 -26.62
C LEU A 614 2.39 -11.50 -26.59
N TYR A 615 1.74 -11.47 -25.43
CA TYR A 615 0.33 -11.82 -25.30
C TYR A 615 -0.53 -10.55 -25.27
N VAL A 616 -1.47 -10.44 -26.20
CA VAL A 616 -2.48 -9.37 -26.26
C VAL A 616 -3.82 -10.00 -25.93
N MET A 617 -4.32 -9.76 -24.72
CA MET A 617 -5.49 -10.45 -24.18
C MET A 617 -6.69 -9.49 -24.09
N MET A 618 -7.58 -9.57 -25.07
CA MET A 618 -8.86 -8.86 -25.12
C MET A 618 -9.91 -9.66 -24.34
N THR A 619 -9.77 -9.63 -23.01
CA THR A 619 -10.60 -10.38 -22.08
C THR A 619 -10.60 -9.78 -20.67
N CYS A 620 -11.50 -10.25 -19.81
CA CYS A 620 -11.64 -9.78 -18.43
C CYS A 620 -10.54 -10.36 -17.52
N LEU A 621 -10.06 -9.55 -16.55
CA LEU A 621 -9.31 -9.93 -15.34
C LEU A 621 -7.98 -10.70 -15.49
N ASN A 622 -7.54 -11.07 -16.69
CA ASN A 622 -6.24 -11.73 -16.90
C ASN A 622 -5.03 -10.85 -16.47
N GLY A 623 -5.26 -9.55 -16.26
CA GLY A 623 -4.33 -8.59 -15.67
C GLY A 623 -4.68 -8.18 -14.23
N TYR A 624 -5.48 -8.93 -13.47
CA TYR A 624 -5.84 -8.59 -12.08
C TYR A 624 -4.72 -8.98 -11.09
N TYR A 625 -3.68 -8.16 -11.00
CA TYR A 625 -2.46 -8.42 -10.21
C TYR A 625 -2.57 -8.10 -8.71
N LEU A 626 -3.73 -7.70 -8.20
CA LEU A 626 -3.89 -7.22 -6.82
C LEU A 626 -4.09 -8.34 -5.79
N ASP A 627 -4.41 -9.56 -6.22
CA ASP A 627 -4.81 -10.62 -5.31
C ASP A 627 -3.59 -11.31 -4.69
N PRO A 628 -3.42 -11.27 -3.34
CA PRO A 628 -2.28 -11.91 -2.69
C PRO A 628 -2.36 -13.45 -2.74
N THR A 629 -3.52 -14.03 -3.03
CA THR A 629 -3.76 -15.49 -3.02
C THR A 629 -3.86 -16.11 -4.41
N VAL A 630 -4.26 -15.35 -5.43
CA VAL A 630 -4.44 -15.84 -6.80
C VAL A 630 -3.63 -14.99 -7.76
N SER A 631 -2.63 -15.59 -8.42
CA SER A 631 -1.96 -14.91 -9.54
C SER A 631 -2.83 -14.92 -10.79
N ALA A 632 -2.95 -13.77 -11.44
CA ALA A 632 -3.60 -13.66 -12.72
C ALA A 632 -2.80 -14.42 -13.80
N LEU A 633 -3.50 -14.91 -14.82
CA LEU A 633 -2.89 -15.65 -15.92
C LEU A 633 -1.74 -14.86 -16.58
N GLY A 634 -1.90 -13.55 -16.72
CA GLY A 634 -0.86 -12.67 -17.26
C GLY A 634 0.41 -12.61 -16.40
N GLU A 635 0.28 -12.61 -15.07
CA GLU A 635 1.44 -12.64 -14.17
C GLU A 635 2.20 -13.97 -14.30
N LEU A 636 1.47 -15.09 -14.33
CA LEU A 636 2.08 -16.41 -14.45
C LEU A 636 2.79 -16.59 -15.78
N LEU A 637 2.16 -16.18 -16.89
CA LEU A 637 2.79 -16.25 -18.22
C LEU A 637 4.13 -15.49 -18.25
N LEU A 638 4.20 -14.33 -17.60
CA LEU A 638 5.44 -13.56 -17.51
C LEU A 638 6.48 -14.28 -16.64
N ARG A 639 6.06 -14.80 -15.47
CA ARG A 639 6.91 -15.48 -14.47
C ARG A 639 7.34 -16.91 -14.85
N ALA A 640 6.74 -17.49 -15.89
CA ALA A 640 7.02 -18.86 -16.32
C ALA A 640 8.50 -19.08 -16.67
N GLU A 641 9.15 -20.06 -16.02
CA GLU A 641 10.58 -20.33 -16.16
C GLU A 641 10.93 -20.97 -17.51
N ASN A 642 10.09 -21.90 -17.97
CA ASN A 642 10.34 -22.75 -19.15
C ASN A 642 9.73 -22.21 -20.46
N GLY A 643 9.11 -21.04 -20.44
CA GLY A 643 8.39 -20.50 -21.59
C GLY A 643 7.53 -19.29 -21.24
N GLY A 644 6.35 -19.22 -21.84
CA GLY A 644 5.37 -18.17 -21.58
C GLY A 644 5.68 -16.88 -22.34
N ALA A 645 5.52 -15.76 -21.65
CA ALA A 645 5.50 -14.43 -22.26
C ALA A 645 6.82 -13.67 -22.10
N ILE A 646 7.14 -12.82 -23.09
CA ILE A 646 8.08 -11.70 -22.93
C ILE A 646 7.37 -10.46 -22.36
N ALA A 647 6.11 -10.30 -22.73
CA ALA A 647 5.22 -9.26 -22.26
C ALA A 647 3.76 -9.71 -22.41
N VAL A 648 2.89 -9.13 -21.59
CA VAL A 648 1.46 -9.39 -21.56
C VAL A 648 0.72 -8.06 -21.47
N TRP A 649 -0.26 -7.83 -22.32
CA TRP A 649 -1.16 -6.67 -22.22
C TRP A 649 -2.58 -7.15 -21.98
N ALA A 650 -3.13 -6.82 -20.80
CA ALA A 650 -4.39 -7.37 -20.32
C ALA A 650 -5.11 -6.40 -19.36
N SER A 651 -6.43 -6.60 -19.22
CA SER A 651 -7.25 -5.80 -18.29
C SER A 651 -7.18 -6.30 -16.85
N SER A 652 -7.08 -5.36 -15.91
CA SER A 652 -7.25 -5.60 -14.47
C SER A 652 -8.72 -5.63 -14.00
N THR A 653 -9.70 -5.44 -14.89
CA THR A 653 -11.14 -5.42 -14.54
C THR A 653 -12.02 -6.18 -15.52
N PHE A 654 -13.33 -6.21 -15.24
CA PHE A 654 -14.39 -6.56 -16.18
C PHE A 654 -14.57 -5.46 -17.22
N ILE A 655 -14.50 -5.81 -18.50
CA ILE A 655 -14.57 -4.85 -19.61
C ILE A 655 -15.63 -5.29 -20.61
N TYR A 656 -16.36 -4.32 -21.16
CA TYR A 656 -17.28 -4.59 -22.26
C TYR A 656 -16.54 -4.94 -23.55
N ALA A 657 -17.09 -5.86 -24.34
CA ALA A 657 -16.47 -6.31 -25.58
C ALA A 657 -16.53 -5.27 -26.73
N THR A 658 -17.35 -4.22 -26.62
CA THR A 658 -17.70 -3.32 -27.72
C THR A 658 -16.54 -2.44 -28.22
N GLU A 659 -15.70 -1.93 -27.32
CA GLU A 659 -14.56 -1.05 -27.68
C GLU A 659 -13.25 -1.83 -27.85
N GLN A 660 -13.17 -3.07 -27.38
CA GLN A 660 -11.98 -3.92 -27.47
C GLN A 660 -11.50 -4.19 -28.91
N PRO A 661 -12.36 -4.36 -29.94
CA PRO A 661 -11.90 -4.54 -31.31
C PRO A 661 -11.15 -3.32 -31.82
N LYS A 662 -11.60 -2.10 -31.47
CA LYS A 662 -10.91 -0.86 -31.87
C LYS A 662 -9.53 -0.79 -31.24
N LEU A 663 -9.45 -1.07 -29.93
CA LEU A 663 -8.19 -1.15 -29.19
C LEU A 663 -7.21 -2.15 -29.83
N ASN A 664 -7.71 -3.37 -30.07
CA ASN A 664 -6.91 -4.48 -30.61
C ASN A 664 -6.43 -4.18 -32.04
N GLN A 665 -7.31 -3.64 -32.89
CA GLN A 665 -6.97 -3.25 -34.25
C GLN A 665 -5.92 -2.15 -34.29
N GLU A 666 -6.05 -1.12 -33.45
CA GLU A 666 -5.06 -0.04 -33.40
C GLU A 666 -3.71 -0.54 -32.88
N PHE A 667 -3.71 -1.41 -31.86
CA PHE A 667 -2.49 -2.04 -31.37
C PHE A 667 -1.75 -2.79 -32.49
N PHE A 668 -2.46 -3.62 -33.26
CA PHE A 668 -1.86 -4.37 -34.37
C PHE A 668 -1.44 -3.46 -35.54
N ARG A 669 -2.21 -2.41 -35.84
CA ARG A 669 -1.85 -1.41 -36.86
C ARG A 669 -0.55 -0.69 -36.50
N LEU A 670 -0.36 -0.33 -35.23
CA LEU A 670 0.85 0.31 -34.74
C LEU A 670 2.03 -0.67 -34.68
N LEU A 671 1.79 -1.92 -34.26
CA LEU A 671 2.81 -2.97 -34.15
C LEU A 671 3.39 -3.35 -35.52
N TYR A 672 2.54 -3.52 -36.54
CA TYR A 672 2.96 -3.91 -37.90
C TYR A 672 3.13 -2.73 -38.87
N GLY A 673 2.84 -1.50 -38.44
CA GLY A 673 2.82 -0.30 -39.28
C GLY A 673 4.17 0.34 -39.60
N GLY A 674 5.30 -0.33 -39.32
CA GLY A 674 6.65 0.10 -39.73
C GLY A 674 7.27 1.25 -38.94
N ARG A 675 6.57 1.81 -37.93
CA ARG A 675 7.06 2.94 -37.10
C ARG A 675 8.18 2.57 -36.11
N ASN A 676 8.54 1.29 -36.03
CA ASN A 676 9.48 0.74 -35.03
C ASN A 676 9.21 1.34 -33.65
N LEU A 677 8.04 1.06 -33.08
CA LEU A 677 7.66 1.47 -31.72
C LEU A 677 8.03 0.38 -30.73
N THR A 678 8.27 0.76 -29.46
CA THR A 678 8.36 -0.23 -28.38
C THR A 678 6.96 -0.75 -28.03
N ILE A 679 6.87 -1.90 -27.36
CA ILE A 679 5.58 -2.48 -26.94
C ILE A 679 4.81 -1.50 -26.01
N GLY A 680 5.53 -0.78 -25.14
CA GLY A 680 4.93 0.24 -24.29
C GLY A 680 4.38 1.44 -25.07
N GLU A 681 5.09 1.91 -26.10
CA GLU A 681 4.59 2.98 -26.99
C GLU A 681 3.36 2.51 -27.78
N VAL A 682 3.38 1.29 -28.30
CA VAL A 682 2.20 0.70 -28.99
C VAL A 682 0.99 0.64 -28.05
N ALA A 683 1.17 0.15 -26.82
CA ALA A 683 0.10 0.08 -25.83
C ALA A 683 -0.46 1.47 -25.46
N ALA A 684 0.43 2.44 -25.18
CA ALA A 684 0.05 3.79 -24.79
C ALA A 684 -0.68 4.54 -25.91
N GLU A 685 -0.24 4.39 -27.17
CA GLU A 685 -0.93 5.00 -28.31
C GLU A 685 -2.25 4.30 -28.64
N ALA A 686 -2.33 2.97 -28.55
CA ALA A 686 -3.55 2.23 -28.83
C ALA A 686 -4.70 2.60 -27.87
N ILE A 687 -4.41 2.88 -26.59
CA ILE A 687 -5.43 3.29 -25.62
C ILE A 687 -6.13 4.60 -26.02
N LYS A 688 -5.47 5.48 -26.79
CA LYS A 688 -6.04 6.79 -27.15
C LYS A 688 -7.23 6.70 -28.09
N VAL A 689 -7.41 5.59 -28.83
CA VAL A 689 -8.52 5.45 -29.81
C VAL A 689 -9.84 4.99 -29.19
N VAL A 690 -9.82 4.47 -27.96
CA VAL A 690 -11.05 4.07 -27.25
C VAL A 690 -11.59 5.23 -26.42
N SER A 691 -12.89 5.23 -26.15
CA SER A 691 -13.55 6.22 -25.28
C SER A 691 -14.01 5.66 -23.93
N ASP A 692 -14.08 4.34 -23.82
CA ASP A 692 -14.43 3.63 -22.59
C ASP A 692 -13.37 3.89 -21.49
N THR A 693 -13.82 4.43 -20.36
CA THR A 693 -12.95 4.84 -19.27
C THR A 693 -12.32 3.67 -18.53
N ASP A 694 -13.02 2.53 -18.45
CA ASP A 694 -12.50 1.35 -17.78
C ASP A 694 -11.34 0.80 -18.61
N VAL A 695 -11.56 0.60 -19.92
CA VAL A 695 -10.52 0.18 -20.86
C VAL A 695 -9.29 1.10 -20.80
N ARG A 696 -9.49 2.43 -20.82
CA ARG A 696 -8.38 3.39 -20.76
C ARG A 696 -7.54 3.28 -19.49
N ARG A 697 -8.20 3.02 -18.35
CA ARG A 697 -7.55 3.03 -17.04
C ARG A 697 -6.97 1.69 -16.63
N THR A 698 -7.49 0.57 -17.13
CA THR A 698 -7.21 -0.76 -16.55
C THR A 698 -6.45 -1.74 -17.44
N PHE A 699 -6.19 -1.40 -18.71
CA PHE A 699 -5.29 -2.19 -19.53
C PHE A 699 -3.83 -1.96 -19.10
N THR A 700 -3.24 -2.98 -18.50
CA THR A 700 -1.89 -2.93 -17.94
C THR A 700 -0.93 -3.77 -18.78
N LEU A 701 0.23 -3.20 -19.10
CA LEU A 701 1.33 -3.94 -19.72
C LEU A 701 2.19 -4.58 -18.63
N PHE A 702 2.19 -5.90 -18.54
CA PHE A 702 3.21 -6.63 -17.82
C PHE A 702 4.41 -6.90 -18.72
N GLY A 703 5.60 -6.47 -18.32
CA GLY A 703 6.82 -6.53 -19.12
C GLY A 703 7.53 -5.18 -19.18
N ASP A 704 8.70 -5.18 -19.83
CA ASP A 704 9.48 -3.95 -20.03
C ASP A 704 8.90 -3.13 -21.20
N PRO A 705 8.41 -1.89 -20.95
CA PRO A 705 7.77 -1.06 -21.97
C PRO A 705 8.72 -0.62 -23.08
N THR A 706 10.04 -0.73 -22.88
CA THR A 706 11.06 -0.37 -23.88
C THR A 706 11.39 -1.51 -24.84
N THR A 707 10.86 -2.71 -24.60
CA THR A 707 11.06 -3.88 -25.45
C THR A 707 10.51 -3.62 -26.85
N ARG A 708 11.27 -4.00 -27.87
CA ARG A 708 10.83 -4.01 -29.28
C ARG A 708 10.57 -5.45 -29.69
N LEU A 709 9.44 -5.68 -30.35
CA LEU A 709 9.15 -7.00 -30.90
C LEU A 709 10.09 -7.27 -32.10
N ARG A 710 10.70 -8.45 -32.14
CA ARG A 710 11.66 -8.86 -33.19
C ARG A 710 11.01 -9.76 -34.21
#